data_AF-A0AAV6K235-F1
#
_entry.id   AF-A0AAV6K235-F1
#
_cell.length_a   1.000
_cell.length_b   1.000
_cell.length_c   1.000
_cell.angle_alpha   90.00
_cell.angle_beta   90.00
_cell.angle_gamma   90.00
#
_symmetry.space_group_name_H-M   'P 1'
#
loop_
_entity.id
_entity.type
_entity.pdbx_description
1 polymer ?
#
loop_
_entity_poly.entity_id
_entity_poly.type
_entity_poly.pdbx_seq_one_letter_code
_entity_poly.pdbx_strand_id
1 'polypeptide(L)'
;MSKLWKRIAGLLGNRAMAGVDKAGNRYFARTEQMDGVMKEKRWVVFKGEEDPTSIPVEWICWLNGQRKKAPTLEEMMELEAKRERVRLNVASLKKEEEERRSKEGIRPRATSTGKVGGPDLRSFIQQFPADSKGDTVGETSGAMDGMRNSEESETDKEVPSERKQQPEVLIFFDHYFHYFQLLKVLTRKYSGVFPSLEVASLENITAYQPLMIQELCINLLPFSIRILLESAIRNCDNFQVTEADVVKIIDWENTSPKQVEIPFKPARVLLQDFTGVPAVVDLACMRDAMNRLGGDSNKINPLVPVDLVIDHSVQVDVARNENALQANMELEFQRNKERFAFLKWGSTAFHNMLVVPPGSGIVHQVNLEYLGRVVFNTNGILYPDSVVGTDSHTTMIDGLGVAGWGVGGIEAEAAMLGQPMSMVLPGVVGFKLSGKLQNGVTATDLVLTVTQMLRRLGVVGRFVEFYGEGMAELSLADRATIANMSPEYGATMGYFPVDHVTLQYLKLTGRSDETVAMIEAYLQANKMFVDYNEPQQKRIYSSYLELDLANVEPSVSGPKRPHDRVALKDMKADWRSCLDSKLGFKGFGVPKEEQDKVAKFSFHGQPVELKHGSVVIAAITSCTNTSNPSVMLGAGLVAKKACELGLEIKPWIKTSLAPGSGVVTKYLLQSGLQKYLNQLGFHIVGYGCTTCIGNSGELDESVSSTITDKDIIAAAVLSGNRNFEGRVHPLTRANYLASPPLVVAYALAGTVDIDFDKEPIGTGKDGKDVYFKDIWPSNEEVAEVVQSSVLPGMFKSTYEAITKGNPMWNSLSVPSSSLYAWDPNSTYIHEPPYFKDMTMDPPGPRGVKDAYCLLHFGDSITTDHISPAGSIHKESPAAKYLLERGVHPRDFNSYGSRRGNDEVMVRGTFANIRLVNKLLNGEVGPKTVHIPTGEKLSVFDAAMRYRAVGQDTIVLAGAEYGSGSSRDWAAKGPMLLGVKAVIAKSFERIHRSNLVGMRIIPLCFKRCQDAETLGLTGHEHYTIHLPNDVSELRPWQDVTVTTDTGKNFTCILRFDTEVEVAYFNHGGILPYVIRHLIKQ
;
A
#
# COMPACT_ATOMS: atom_id res chain seq x y z
N MET A 1 37.53 29.73 -34.62
CA MET A 1 36.10 30.08 -34.48
C MET A 1 35.30 30.11 -35.79
N SER A 2 35.73 30.72 -36.90
CA SER A 2 34.89 30.88 -38.11
C SER A 2 34.33 29.57 -38.72
N LYS A 3 35.07 28.47 -38.70
CA LYS A 3 34.55 27.13 -39.09
C LYS A 3 33.42 26.63 -38.16
N LEU A 4 33.43 26.98 -36.87
CA LEU A 4 32.36 26.65 -35.93
C LEU A 4 31.10 27.48 -36.22
N TRP A 5 31.27 28.79 -36.48
CA TRP A 5 30.17 29.65 -36.93
C TRP A 5 29.55 29.20 -38.25
N LYS A 6 30.34 28.72 -39.23
CA LYS A 6 29.80 28.09 -40.45
C LYS A 6 29.06 26.76 -40.16
N ARG A 7 29.49 25.98 -39.16
CA ARG A 7 28.77 24.76 -38.73
C ARG A 7 27.45 25.09 -38.02
N ILE A 8 27.42 26.12 -37.17
CA ILE A 8 26.21 26.60 -36.50
C ILE A 8 25.22 27.19 -37.52
N ALA A 9 25.69 27.98 -38.48
CA ALA A 9 24.86 28.48 -39.59
C ALA A 9 24.31 27.34 -40.47
N GLY A 10 25.07 26.27 -40.70
CA GLY A 10 24.61 25.08 -41.41
C GLY A 10 23.59 24.24 -40.63
N LEU A 11 23.75 24.11 -39.31
CA LEU A 11 22.78 23.44 -38.43
C LEU A 11 21.46 24.23 -38.31
N LEU A 12 21.51 25.54 -38.49
CA LEU A 12 20.36 26.43 -38.66
C LEU A 12 19.74 26.40 -40.07
N GLY A 13 19.93 25.31 -40.83
CA GLY A 13 19.29 25.07 -42.12
C GLY A 13 17.77 25.24 -42.07
N ASN A 14 17.31 26.33 -42.70
CA ASN A 14 15.94 26.76 -42.98
C ASN A 14 14.88 26.46 -41.90
N ARG A 15 14.82 27.31 -40.87
CA ARG A 15 13.57 27.55 -40.13
C ARG A 15 12.60 28.32 -41.02
N ALA A 16 11.71 27.62 -41.73
CA ALA A 16 10.62 28.27 -42.45
C ALA A 16 9.57 28.77 -41.45
N MET A 17 9.45 30.09 -41.31
CA MET A 17 8.33 30.68 -40.56
C MET A 17 7.06 30.54 -41.43
N ALA A 18 6.15 29.69 -41.00
CA ALA A 18 4.92 29.36 -41.71
C ALA A 18 3.88 30.49 -41.62
N GLY A 19 3.94 31.30 -40.56
CA GLY A 19 3.10 32.49 -40.38
C GLY A 19 3.14 33.04 -38.97
N VAL A 20 2.29 34.04 -38.72
CA VAL A 20 2.10 34.71 -37.43
C VAL A 20 0.59 34.94 -37.24
N ASP A 21 0.07 34.72 -36.04
CA ASP A 21 -1.33 35.03 -35.73
C ASP A 21 -1.52 36.47 -35.20
N LYS A 22 -2.78 36.85 -34.90
CA LYS A 22 -3.13 38.18 -34.38
C LYS A 22 -2.65 38.44 -32.95
N ALA A 23 -2.39 37.41 -32.14
CA ALA A 23 -1.72 37.56 -30.84
C ALA A 23 -0.22 37.82 -31.01
N GLY A 24 0.34 37.45 -32.16
CA GLY A 24 1.76 37.59 -32.50
C GLY A 24 2.58 36.34 -32.21
N ASN A 25 1.93 35.18 -32.00
CA ASN A 25 2.60 33.89 -31.90
C ASN A 25 3.16 33.51 -33.28
N ARG A 26 4.37 32.95 -33.32
CA ARG A 26 5.10 32.66 -34.56
C ARG A 26 5.14 31.16 -34.80
N TYR A 27 4.70 30.74 -35.99
CA TYR A 27 4.56 29.33 -36.36
C TYR A 27 5.68 28.92 -37.32
N PHE A 28 6.21 27.71 -37.14
CA PHE A 28 7.38 27.22 -37.86
C PHE A 28 7.18 25.79 -38.35
N ALA A 29 7.76 25.49 -39.51
CA ALA A 29 7.89 24.13 -40.03
C ALA A 29 9.35 23.82 -40.38
N ARG A 30 9.71 22.54 -40.25
CA ARG A 30 11.00 21.99 -40.73
C ARG A 30 10.83 20.54 -41.14
N THR A 31 11.26 20.21 -42.36
CA THR A 31 11.36 18.82 -42.81
C THR A 31 12.69 18.23 -42.34
N GLU A 32 12.62 17.11 -41.63
CA GLU A 32 13.78 16.36 -41.15
C GLU A 32 13.68 14.91 -41.64
N GLN A 33 14.82 14.28 -41.95
CA GLN A 33 14.86 12.88 -42.31
C GLN A 33 14.99 12.03 -41.04
N MET A 34 14.04 11.14 -40.80
CA MET A 34 14.07 10.17 -39.72
C MET A 34 13.68 8.80 -40.28
N ASP A 35 14.48 7.77 -39.96
CA ASP A 35 14.22 6.38 -40.38
C ASP A 35 14.13 6.23 -41.91
N GLY A 36 14.96 7.00 -42.63
CA GLY A 36 14.96 7.11 -44.10
C GLY A 36 13.88 8.02 -44.69
N VAL A 37 12.81 8.31 -43.95
CA VAL A 37 11.62 9.05 -44.41
C VAL A 37 11.70 10.53 -44.05
N MET A 38 11.33 11.41 -44.98
CA MET A 38 11.19 12.85 -44.72
C MET A 38 9.89 13.13 -43.96
N LYS A 39 9.99 13.60 -42.71
CA LYS A 39 8.85 14.00 -41.86
C LYS A 39 8.91 15.51 -41.58
N GLU A 40 7.78 16.21 -41.66
CA GLU A 40 7.70 17.63 -41.33
C GLU A 40 7.29 17.83 -39.87
N LYS A 41 8.16 18.44 -39.07
CA LYS A 41 7.85 18.89 -37.70
C LYS A 41 7.32 20.32 -37.76
N ARG A 42 6.28 20.60 -36.97
CA ARG A 42 5.59 21.89 -36.89
C ARG A 42 5.47 22.32 -35.42
N TRP A 43 5.71 23.59 -35.13
CA TRP A 43 5.61 24.12 -33.77
C TRP A 43 5.29 25.62 -33.75
N VAL A 44 4.89 26.11 -32.58
CA VAL A 44 4.59 27.52 -32.29
C VAL A 44 5.61 28.07 -31.28
N VAL A 45 5.87 29.38 -31.35
CA VAL A 45 6.60 30.14 -30.35
C VAL A 45 5.72 31.31 -29.91
N PHE A 46 5.28 31.28 -28.67
CA PHE A 46 4.40 32.29 -28.07
C PHE A 46 5.11 33.64 -27.90
N LYS A 47 4.33 34.70 -27.69
CA LYS A 47 4.82 36.09 -27.50
C LYS A 47 4.84 36.54 -26.03
N GLY A 48 4.39 35.72 -25.09
CA GLY A 48 4.34 36.00 -23.65
C GLY A 48 4.19 34.71 -22.83
N GLU A 49 3.82 34.86 -21.56
CA GLU A 49 3.53 33.73 -20.66
C GLU A 49 2.29 32.92 -21.11
N GLU A 50 2.16 31.71 -20.58
CA GLU A 50 1.49 30.59 -21.25
C GLU A 50 -0.05 30.62 -21.18
N ASP A 51 -0.71 30.87 -22.31
CA ASP A 51 -2.11 30.49 -22.53
C ASP A 51 -2.29 29.77 -23.89
N PRO A 52 -2.33 28.42 -23.92
CA PRO A 52 -2.54 27.66 -25.15
C PRO A 52 -3.96 27.77 -25.72
N THR A 53 -4.93 28.35 -24.99
CA THR A 53 -6.29 28.59 -25.52
C THR A 53 -6.33 29.75 -26.53
N SER A 54 -5.25 30.53 -26.62
CA SER A 54 -5.10 31.66 -27.56
C SER A 54 -4.81 31.26 -29.02
N ILE A 55 -4.46 30.00 -29.30
CA ILE A 55 -4.14 29.53 -30.66
C ILE A 55 -5.42 29.38 -31.50
N PRO A 56 -5.54 30.03 -32.67
CA PRO A 56 -6.70 29.82 -33.56
C PRO A 56 -6.79 28.37 -34.05
N VAL A 57 -8.01 27.82 -34.10
CA VAL A 57 -8.26 26.41 -34.46
C VAL A 57 -7.61 26.00 -35.78
N GLU A 58 -7.58 26.91 -36.75
CA GLU A 58 -6.92 26.71 -38.06
C GLU A 58 -5.42 26.44 -37.93
N TRP A 59 -4.75 27.09 -36.97
CA TRP A 59 -3.34 26.84 -36.63
C TRP A 59 -3.17 25.57 -35.80
N ILE A 60 -4.10 25.22 -34.91
CA ILE A 60 -4.10 23.92 -34.19
C ILE A 60 -4.19 22.76 -35.18
N CYS A 61 -5.13 22.81 -36.14
CA CYS A 61 -5.26 21.79 -37.18
C CYS A 61 -4.04 21.72 -38.10
N TRP A 62 -3.31 22.83 -38.29
CA TRP A 62 -2.04 22.81 -39.02
C TRP A 62 -0.90 22.20 -38.19
N LEU A 63 -0.74 22.58 -36.92
CA LEU A 63 0.25 21.99 -36.01
C LEU A 63 0.07 20.46 -35.89
N ASN A 64 -1.18 20.01 -35.74
CA ASN A 64 -1.56 18.59 -35.64
C ASN A 64 -1.56 17.84 -36.99
N GLY A 65 -1.06 18.44 -38.08
CA GLY A 65 -0.95 17.80 -39.40
C GLY A 65 -2.27 17.59 -40.17
N GLN A 66 -3.43 17.78 -39.52
CA GLN A 66 -4.76 17.65 -40.12
C GLN A 66 -4.96 18.57 -41.34
N ARG A 67 -4.36 19.76 -41.31
CA ARG A 67 -4.35 20.73 -42.41
C ARG A 67 -2.98 20.75 -43.09
N LYS A 68 -2.90 20.44 -44.39
CA LYS A 68 -1.61 20.31 -45.11
C LYS A 68 -0.84 21.63 -45.28
N LYS A 69 -1.50 22.73 -45.66
CA LYS A 69 -0.89 24.08 -45.80
C LYS A 69 -1.20 24.95 -44.58
N ALA A 70 -0.31 25.90 -44.25
CA ALA A 70 -0.58 26.89 -43.20
C ALA A 70 -1.84 27.74 -43.53
N PRO A 71 -2.54 28.30 -42.53
CA PRO A 71 -3.57 29.32 -42.75
C PRO A 71 -2.95 30.60 -43.34
N THR A 72 -3.64 31.21 -44.31
CA THR A 72 -3.25 32.55 -44.79
C THR A 72 -3.89 33.64 -43.92
N LEU A 73 -3.28 34.83 -43.85
CA LEU A 73 -3.83 35.95 -43.07
C LEU A 73 -5.22 36.37 -43.58
N GLU A 74 -5.42 36.31 -44.89
CA GLU A 74 -6.66 36.67 -45.58
C GLU A 74 -7.80 35.68 -45.25
N GLU A 75 -7.52 34.38 -45.31
CA GLU A 75 -8.42 33.30 -44.91
C GLU A 75 -8.77 33.38 -43.40
N MET A 76 -7.80 33.69 -42.54
CA MET A 76 -8.05 33.92 -41.12
C MET A 76 -8.99 35.11 -40.88
N MET A 77 -8.80 36.22 -41.61
CA MET A 77 -9.67 37.39 -41.54
C MET A 77 -11.09 37.09 -42.01
N GLU A 78 -11.27 36.32 -43.08
CA GLU A 78 -12.59 35.92 -43.56
C GLU A 78 -13.30 34.97 -42.59
N LEU A 79 -12.59 33.99 -42.03
CA LEU A 79 -13.12 33.06 -41.03
C LEU A 79 -13.50 33.75 -39.73
N GLU A 80 -12.73 34.73 -39.25
CA GLU A 80 -13.11 35.57 -38.12
C GLU A 80 -14.35 36.43 -38.43
N ALA A 81 -14.41 37.07 -39.60
CA ALA A 81 -15.58 37.83 -40.04
C ALA A 81 -16.82 36.95 -40.23
N LYS A 82 -16.65 35.63 -40.45
CA LYS A 82 -17.74 34.64 -40.48
C LYS A 82 -18.15 34.21 -39.07
N ARG A 83 -17.19 33.97 -38.17
CA ARG A 83 -17.41 33.67 -36.74
C ARG A 83 -18.18 34.77 -36.04
N GLU A 84 -17.82 36.04 -36.24
CA GLU A 84 -18.50 37.15 -35.58
C GLU A 84 -19.92 37.37 -36.12
N ARG A 85 -20.17 37.16 -37.42
CA ARG A 85 -21.54 37.12 -37.98
C ARG A 85 -22.38 36.00 -37.35
N VAL A 86 -21.82 34.80 -37.16
CA VAL A 86 -22.51 33.72 -36.44
C VAL A 86 -22.77 34.09 -34.98
N ARG A 87 -21.81 34.73 -34.29
CA ARG A 87 -21.95 35.21 -32.91
C ARG A 87 -23.08 36.22 -32.75
N LEU A 88 -23.17 37.19 -33.67
CA LEU A 88 -24.23 38.19 -33.70
C LEU A 88 -25.61 37.55 -33.96
N ASN A 89 -25.71 36.60 -34.90
CA ASN A 89 -26.95 35.86 -35.14
C ASN A 89 -27.36 34.99 -33.94
N VAL A 90 -26.41 34.34 -33.25
CA VAL A 90 -26.70 33.60 -32.00
C VAL A 90 -27.14 34.54 -30.88
N ALA A 91 -26.61 35.76 -30.82
CA ALA A 91 -27.07 36.78 -29.87
C ALA A 91 -28.48 37.29 -30.18
N SER A 92 -28.85 37.52 -31.45
CA SER A 92 -30.21 37.90 -31.82
C SER A 92 -31.21 36.78 -31.56
N LEU A 93 -30.89 35.54 -31.94
CA LEU A 93 -31.74 34.37 -31.69
C LEU A 93 -31.96 34.12 -30.19
N LYS A 94 -30.93 34.29 -29.35
CA LYS A 94 -31.08 34.22 -27.89
C LYS A 94 -32.01 35.31 -27.36
N LYS A 95 -31.91 36.54 -27.88
CA LYS A 95 -32.81 37.64 -27.48
C LYS A 95 -34.25 37.39 -27.92
N GLU A 96 -34.47 36.89 -29.14
CA GLU A 96 -35.79 36.47 -29.61
C GLU A 96 -36.38 35.34 -28.75
N GLU A 97 -35.55 34.39 -28.31
CA GLU A 97 -35.98 33.30 -27.43
C GLU A 97 -36.28 33.79 -26.00
N GLU A 98 -35.50 34.73 -25.45
CA GLU A 98 -35.80 35.40 -24.17
C GLU A 98 -37.11 36.21 -24.26
N GLU A 99 -37.34 36.94 -25.36
CA GLU A 99 -38.59 37.66 -25.61
C GLU A 99 -39.79 36.70 -25.80
N ARG A 100 -39.58 35.50 -26.37
CA ARG A 100 -40.60 34.43 -26.42
C ARG A 100 -40.89 33.86 -25.03
N ARG A 101 -39.86 33.44 -24.28
CA ARG A 101 -40.00 32.86 -22.93
C ARG A 101 -40.65 33.84 -21.94
N SER A 102 -40.39 35.14 -22.11
CA SER A 102 -41.06 36.23 -21.39
C SER A 102 -42.57 36.27 -21.69
N LYS A 103 -42.96 36.22 -22.97
CA LYS A 103 -44.38 36.16 -23.40
C LYS A 103 -45.08 34.85 -22.98
N GLU A 104 -44.34 33.76 -22.90
CA GLU A 104 -44.82 32.44 -22.46
C GLU A 104 -44.85 32.28 -20.92
N GLY A 105 -44.41 33.29 -20.15
CA GLY A 105 -44.52 33.32 -18.70
C GLY A 105 -43.56 32.40 -17.94
N ILE A 106 -42.56 31.82 -18.61
CA ILE A 106 -41.67 30.81 -18.04
C ILE A 106 -40.57 31.49 -17.20
N ARG A 107 -40.66 31.39 -15.87
CA ARG A 107 -39.66 31.96 -14.96
C ARG A 107 -38.32 31.20 -15.04
N PRO A 108 -37.16 31.89 -15.10
CA PRO A 108 -35.85 31.25 -15.04
C PRO A 108 -35.59 30.57 -13.69
N ARG A 109 -34.86 29.44 -13.72
CA ARG A 109 -34.32 28.78 -12.53
C ARG A 109 -32.98 29.44 -12.17
N ALA A 110 -32.80 29.87 -10.92
CA ALA A 110 -31.56 30.51 -10.50
C ALA A 110 -30.40 29.50 -10.42
N THR A 111 -29.30 29.79 -11.10
CA THR A 111 -28.00 29.11 -10.95
C THR A 111 -27.01 30.07 -10.30
N SER A 112 -26.33 29.63 -9.24
CA SER A 112 -25.35 30.42 -8.51
C SER A 112 -24.14 30.80 -9.37
N THR A 113 -23.54 31.94 -9.07
CA THR A 113 -22.44 32.54 -9.84
C THR A 113 -21.14 31.75 -9.72
N GLY A 114 -20.78 31.02 -10.78
CA GLY A 114 -19.43 30.51 -11.03
C GLY A 114 -18.88 31.08 -12.34
N LYS A 115 -17.58 31.42 -12.39
CA LYS A 115 -16.93 31.88 -13.63
C LYS A 115 -16.89 30.71 -14.63
N VAL A 116 -17.63 30.81 -15.72
CA VAL A 116 -17.62 29.82 -16.80
C VAL A 116 -16.30 29.96 -17.58
N GLY A 117 -15.42 28.96 -17.45
CA GLY A 117 -14.27 28.78 -18.34
C GLY A 117 -14.70 28.41 -19.76
N GLY A 118 -13.75 28.45 -20.71
CA GLY A 118 -14.00 28.12 -22.12
C GLY A 118 -14.54 26.69 -22.32
N PRO A 119 -15.21 26.41 -23.46
CA PRO A 119 -15.89 25.14 -23.69
C PRO A 119 -14.94 23.95 -23.73
N ASP A 120 -15.28 22.89 -22.98
CA ASP A 120 -14.56 21.61 -22.99
C ASP A 120 -14.70 20.91 -24.35
N LEU A 121 -13.57 20.80 -25.07
CA LEU A 121 -13.48 20.16 -26.38
C LEU A 121 -13.85 18.66 -26.38
N ARG A 122 -13.97 18.01 -25.22
CA ARG A 122 -14.41 16.61 -25.11
C ARG A 122 -15.90 16.41 -25.42
N SER A 123 -16.69 17.49 -25.42
CA SER A 123 -18.15 17.42 -25.57
C SER A 123 -18.68 17.36 -27.01
N PHE A 124 -17.84 17.57 -28.03
CA PHE A 124 -18.28 17.76 -29.42
C PHE A 124 -18.28 16.50 -30.32
N ILE A 125 -18.12 15.30 -29.74
CA ILE A 125 -18.12 14.02 -30.48
C ILE A 125 -19.17 13.05 -29.91
N GLN A 126 -20.43 13.47 -29.89
CA GLN A 126 -21.61 12.60 -29.85
C GLN A 126 -22.87 13.37 -30.28
N GLN A 127 -23.82 12.67 -30.92
CA GLN A 127 -25.09 13.16 -31.50
C GLN A 127 -25.01 13.89 -32.86
N PHE A 128 -25.32 13.17 -33.95
CA PHE A 128 -26.65 13.21 -34.60
C PHE A 128 -26.93 11.85 -35.29
N PRO A 129 -28.19 11.45 -35.54
CA PRO A 129 -28.55 10.11 -36.03
C PRO A 129 -28.77 10.05 -37.56
N ALA A 130 -29.05 8.84 -38.07
CA ALA A 130 -29.63 8.60 -39.40
C ALA A 130 -31.09 9.15 -39.46
N ASP A 131 -31.71 9.47 -40.60
CA ASP A 131 -32.07 8.46 -41.61
C ASP A 131 -32.61 9.01 -42.97
N SER A 132 -32.31 8.26 -44.05
CA SER A 132 -33.14 8.01 -45.25
C SER A 132 -33.45 9.08 -46.34
N LYS A 133 -33.45 8.59 -47.60
CA LYS A 133 -34.08 9.10 -48.87
C LYS A 133 -33.48 10.36 -49.54
N GLY A 134 -33.33 10.43 -50.88
CA GLY A 134 -33.65 9.42 -51.92
C GLY A 134 -33.27 9.84 -53.35
N ASP A 135 -33.67 8.99 -54.31
CA ASP A 135 -33.80 9.17 -55.78
C ASP A 135 -32.55 9.22 -56.71
N THR A 136 -32.37 8.12 -57.48
CA THR A 136 -32.04 7.96 -58.93
C THR A 136 -31.02 8.89 -59.63
N VAL A 137 -30.10 8.46 -60.53
CA VAL A 137 -30.04 7.40 -61.60
C VAL A 137 -28.55 6.96 -61.75
N GLY A 138 -28.11 5.81 -62.29
CA GLY A 138 -28.74 4.60 -62.87
C GLY A 138 -28.02 4.10 -64.15
N GLU A 139 -28.01 2.77 -64.40
CA GLU A 139 -27.55 2.05 -65.64
C GLU A 139 -26.03 2.14 -66.03
N THR A 140 -25.32 1.14 -66.60
CA THR A 140 -25.57 -0.29 -66.95
C THR A 140 -24.26 -1.07 -67.26
N SER A 141 -24.27 -2.41 -67.10
CA SER A 141 -23.55 -3.45 -67.91
C SER A 141 -22.01 -3.67 -67.87
N GLY A 142 -21.58 -4.93 -68.13
CA GLY A 142 -20.21 -5.37 -68.52
C GLY A 142 -19.23 -5.70 -67.36
N ALA A 143 -18.73 -6.91 -67.06
CA ALA A 143 -18.72 -8.28 -67.63
C ALA A 143 -17.47 -8.74 -68.45
N MET A 144 -16.93 -9.91 -68.03
CA MET A 144 -15.93 -10.82 -68.67
C MET A 144 -14.41 -10.49 -68.67
N ASP A 145 -13.63 -11.55 -68.36
CA ASP A 145 -12.34 -12.06 -68.88
C ASP A 145 -11.12 -11.13 -69.17
N GLY A 146 -9.86 -11.61 -69.09
CA GLY A 146 -9.37 -12.92 -68.61
C GLY A 146 -7.95 -13.31 -69.06
N MET A 147 -7.34 -14.26 -68.33
CA MET A 147 -6.21 -15.15 -68.70
C MET A 147 -4.82 -14.64 -69.17
N ARG A 148 -3.79 -15.21 -68.50
CA ARG A 148 -2.54 -15.83 -69.04
C ARG A 148 -1.30 -15.01 -69.47
N ASN A 149 -0.16 -15.42 -68.87
CA ASN A 149 1.12 -15.84 -69.51
C ASN A 149 2.02 -14.79 -70.22
N SER A 150 3.35 -14.99 -70.34
CA SER A 150 4.30 -15.95 -69.72
C SER A 150 5.78 -15.48 -69.84
N GLU A 151 6.72 -16.24 -69.26
CA GLU A 151 8.10 -16.54 -69.73
C GLU A 151 9.07 -15.36 -70.06
N GLU A 152 10.18 -15.20 -69.32
CA GLU A 152 11.57 -15.65 -69.67
C GLU A 152 12.45 -14.45 -70.13
N SER A 153 13.80 -14.43 -70.06
CA SER A 153 14.84 -15.32 -69.47
C SER A 153 16.20 -14.57 -69.41
N GLU A 154 17.07 -14.88 -68.43
CA GLU A 154 18.57 -14.92 -68.52
C GLU A 154 19.35 -13.66 -69.03
N THR A 155 20.69 -13.49 -68.94
CA THR A 155 21.93 -14.15 -68.41
C THR A 155 22.91 -12.96 -68.07
N ASP A 156 24.09 -13.00 -67.43
CA ASP A 156 24.95 -13.93 -66.64
C ASP A 156 26.11 -13.06 -66.03
N LYS A 157 27.02 -13.64 -65.21
CA LYS A 157 28.38 -13.15 -64.81
C LYS A 157 28.49 -12.05 -63.73
N GLU A 158 29.49 -12.04 -62.85
CA GLU A 158 30.58 -13.02 -62.55
C GLU A 158 30.98 -12.93 -61.05
N VAL A 159 31.71 -13.91 -60.51
CA VAL A 159 32.05 -14.03 -59.07
C VAL A 159 33.53 -14.39 -58.87
N PRO A 160 34.24 -13.71 -57.96
CA PRO A 160 35.02 -14.44 -56.96
C PRO A 160 34.94 -13.86 -55.53
N SER A 161 35.34 -14.69 -54.56
CA SER A 161 35.25 -14.45 -53.12
C SER A 161 36.45 -13.70 -52.52
N GLU A 162 36.24 -12.97 -51.41
CA GLU A 162 37.14 -13.06 -50.25
C GLU A 162 36.49 -12.63 -48.92
N ARG A 163 37.13 -12.95 -47.78
CA ARG A 163 36.64 -12.65 -46.41
C ARG A 163 37.18 -11.31 -45.91
N LYS A 164 36.34 -10.47 -45.27
CA LYS A 164 36.58 -9.95 -43.89
C LYS A 164 35.52 -8.98 -43.35
N GLN A 165 35.52 -8.90 -42.01
CA GLN A 165 35.05 -7.83 -41.12
C GLN A 165 33.56 -7.48 -41.07
N GLN A 166 33.04 -7.55 -39.85
CA GLN A 166 31.79 -6.92 -39.42
C GLN A 166 31.96 -5.39 -39.44
N PRO A 167 30.91 -4.61 -39.74
CA PRO A 167 30.94 -3.17 -39.51
C PRO A 167 30.85 -2.88 -38.00
N GLU A 168 31.83 -2.17 -37.47
CA GLU A 168 31.78 -1.64 -36.09
C GLU A 168 30.67 -0.58 -35.98
N VAL A 169 29.76 -0.76 -35.03
CA VAL A 169 28.75 0.26 -34.72
C VAL A 169 29.39 1.31 -33.81
N LEU A 170 29.96 2.37 -34.39
CA LEU A 170 30.42 3.54 -33.62
C LEU A 170 29.23 4.30 -33.05
N ILE A 171 28.93 4.09 -31.77
CA ILE A 171 27.89 4.81 -31.03
C ILE A 171 28.47 6.11 -30.44
N PHE A 172 27.73 7.21 -30.53
CA PHE A 172 28.07 8.49 -29.88
C PHE A 172 27.84 8.44 -28.34
N PHE A 173 28.72 7.75 -27.61
CA PHE A 173 28.76 7.73 -26.15
C PHE A 173 29.98 8.51 -25.62
N ASP A 174 29.87 9.83 -25.46
CA ASP A 174 31.04 10.65 -25.03
C ASP A 174 30.72 11.83 -24.07
N HIS A 175 29.51 11.88 -23.51
CA HIS A 175 29.15 12.86 -22.46
C HIS A 175 28.62 12.22 -21.15
N TYR A 176 28.19 10.96 -21.16
CA TYR A 176 27.81 10.24 -19.94
C TYR A 176 28.98 9.49 -19.28
N PHE A 177 30.02 9.13 -20.06
CA PHE A 177 31.13 8.28 -19.61
C PHE A 177 31.97 8.89 -18.48
N HIS A 178 32.19 10.22 -18.52
CA HIS A 178 32.98 10.93 -17.50
C HIS A 178 32.26 11.01 -16.14
N TYR A 179 30.93 11.10 -16.11
CA TYR A 179 30.17 11.15 -14.85
C TYR A 179 30.20 9.80 -14.13
N PHE A 180 30.01 8.69 -14.86
CA PHE A 180 30.08 7.34 -14.31
C PHE A 180 31.49 6.92 -13.87
N GLN A 181 32.55 7.40 -14.54
CA GLN A 181 33.92 7.24 -14.04
C GLN A 181 34.10 7.91 -12.67
N LEU A 182 33.61 9.14 -12.49
CA LEU A 182 33.78 9.89 -11.24
C LEU A 182 33.07 9.21 -10.05
N LEU A 183 31.81 8.80 -10.23
CA LEU A 183 31.05 8.08 -9.20
C LEU A 183 31.65 6.70 -8.87
N LYS A 184 32.02 5.89 -9.89
CA LYS A 184 32.64 4.58 -9.65
C LYS A 184 34.03 4.70 -8.99
N VAL A 185 34.78 5.77 -9.25
CA VAL A 185 36.07 6.06 -8.57
C VAL A 185 35.86 6.42 -7.10
N LEU A 186 34.86 7.25 -6.76
CA LEU A 186 34.55 7.58 -5.36
C LEU A 186 34.22 6.34 -4.52
N THR A 187 33.44 5.39 -5.07
CA THR A 187 33.11 4.13 -4.36
C THR A 187 34.24 3.10 -4.30
N ARG A 188 35.30 3.19 -5.12
CA ARG A 188 36.37 2.17 -5.17
C ARG A 188 37.71 2.59 -4.54
N LYS A 189 37.88 3.83 -4.08
CA LYS A 189 39.20 4.35 -3.63
C LYS A 189 39.40 4.47 -2.12
N TYR A 190 38.51 3.88 -1.29
CA TYR A 190 38.60 3.94 0.17
C TYR A 190 38.78 2.59 0.89
N SER A 191 39.29 1.57 0.17
CA SER A 191 39.85 0.36 0.79
C SER A 191 41.23 0.62 1.42
N GLY A 192 41.31 1.55 2.37
CA GLY A 192 42.53 1.85 3.12
C GLY A 192 42.64 3.28 3.66
N VAL A 193 42.85 3.38 4.98
CA VAL A 193 43.40 4.54 5.71
C VAL A 193 42.59 5.86 5.67
N PHE A 194 41.80 6.10 6.73
CA PHE A 194 41.41 7.45 7.14
C PHE A 194 42.63 8.29 7.56
N PRO A 195 42.51 9.61 7.48
CA PRO A 195 42.75 10.40 8.70
C PRO A 195 41.58 11.33 9.05
N SER A 196 41.35 11.47 10.36
CA SER A 196 40.74 12.61 11.07
C SER A 196 39.62 13.43 10.40
N LEU A 197 38.43 13.41 11.02
CA LEU A 197 37.67 14.65 11.17
C LEU A 197 38.43 15.54 12.18
N GLU A 198 38.82 16.74 11.75
CA GLU A 198 39.04 17.89 12.65
C GLU A 198 38.30 19.11 12.10
N VAL A 199 37.70 19.89 12.99
CA VAL A 199 36.87 21.05 12.62
C VAL A 199 37.76 22.29 12.50
N ALA A 200 38.54 22.38 11.42
CA ALA A 200 39.41 23.52 11.13
C ALA A 200 39.59 23.76 9.62
N SER A 201 39.89 25.02 9.25
CA SER A 201 40.23 25.50 7.89
C SER A 201 39.24 25.19 6.76
N LEU A 202 38.22 26.05 6.61
CA LEU A 202 37.52 26.28 5.34
C LEU A 202 38.42 27.06 4.37
N GLU A 203 39.32 26.38 3.65
CA GLU A 203 40.05 27.00 2.54
C GLU A 203 40.51 25.95 1.50
N ASN A 204 40.38 26.28 0.21
CA ASN A 204 40.73 25.45 -0.97
C ASN A 204 39.81 24.23 -1.28
N ILE A 205 38.56 24.50 -1.65
CA ILE A 205 37.80 23.62 -2.56
C ILE A 205 37.72 24.30 -3.94
N THR A 206 38.44 23.78 -4.92
CA THR A 206 38.43 24.31 -6.29
C THR A 206 37.28 23.71 -7.10
N ALA A 207 36.11 24.36 -7.07
CA ALA A 207 34.94 23.91 -7.81
C ALA A 207 35.11 24.07 -9.33
N TYR A 208 34.83 23.02 -10.10
CA TYR A 208 34.81 23.03 -11.57
C TYR A 208 33.37 22.96 -12.08
N GLN A 209 32.91 24.03 -12.74
CA GLN A 209 31.73 23.99 -13.60
C GLN A 209 32.08 23.18 -14.87
N PRO A 210 31.22 22.25 -15.33
CA PRO A 210 29.85 22.58 -15.69
C PRO A 210 28.79 21.50 -15.33
N LEU A 211 27.91 21.77 -14.35
CA LEU A 211 26.82 20.85 -13.97
C LEU A 211 25.39 21.42 -14.00
N MET A 212 25.22 22.73 -14.22
CA MET A 212 23.98 23.47 -13.91
C MET A 212 22.66 22.84 -14.40
N ILE A 213 22.63 22.26 -15.61
CA ILE A 213 21.39 21.69 -16.18
C ILE A 213 20.98 20.39 -15.44
N GLN A 214 21.94 19.57 -15.00
CA GLN A 214 21.65 18.33 -14.28
C GLN A 214 21.45 18.56 -12.77
N GLU A 215 22.11 19.55 -12.18
CA GLU A 215 21.77 20.05 -10.83
C GLU A 215 20.33 20.57 -10.77
N LEU A 216 19.86 21.29 -11.78
CA LEU A 216 18.47 21.76 -11.82
C LEU A 216 17.47 20.61 -11.79
N CYS A 217 17.69 19.54 -12.56
CA CYS A 217 16.77 18.39 -12.60
C CYS A 217 16.64 17.69 -11.24
N ILE A 218 17.75 17.36 -10.58
CA ILE A 218 17.72 16.63 -9.29
C ILE A 218 17.07 17.49 -8.18
N ASN A 219 17.31 18.80 -8.18
CA ASN A 219 16.72 19.71 -7.18
C ASN A 219 15.19 19.87 -7.30
N LEU A 220 14.59 19.55 -8.45
CA LEU A 220 13.14 19.58 -8.66
C LEU A 220 12.42 18.30 -8.22
N LEU A 221 13.13 17.16 -8.14
CA LEU A 221 12.55 15.85 -7.79
C LEU A 221 11.98 15.83 -6.36
N PRO A 222 10.85 15.14 -6.11
CA PRO A 222 10.41 14.79 -4.76
C PRO A 222 11.49 14.04 -3.97
N PHE A 223 11.60 14.28 -2.66
CA PHE A 223 12.58 13.62 -1.79
C PHE A 223 12.44 12.10 -1.80
N SER A 224 11.20 11.61 -1.82
CA SER A 224 10.85 10.19 -1.99
C SER A 224 11.47 9.55 -3.25
N ILE A 225 11.58 10.29 -4.35
CA ILE A 225 12.19 9.81 -5.60
C ILE A 225 13.73 9.87 -5.53
N ARG A 226 14.31 10.81 -4.76
CA ARG A 226 15.77 10.89 -4.53
C ARG A 226 16.31 9.63 -3.84
N ILE A 227 15.53 9.00 -2.96
CA ILE A 227 15.90 7.73 -2.30
C ILE A 227 15.89 6.56 -3.30
N LEU A 228 14.89 6.48 -4.19
CA LEU A 228 14.86 5.46 -5.26
C LEU A 228 16.06 5.64 -6.21
N LEU A 229 16.41 6.89 -6.55
CA LEU A 229 17.54 7.23 -7.39
C LEU A 229 18.88 6.83 -6.76
N GLU A 230 19.08 7.08 -5.46
CA GLU A 230 20.28 6.66 -4.73
C GLU A 230 20.43 5.13 -4.74
N SER A 231 19.36 4.40 -4.40
CA SER A 231 19.37 2.93 -4.41
C SER A 231 19.74 2.38 -5.79
N ALA A 232 19.17 2.93 -6.86
CA ALA A 232 19.49 2.53 -8.22
C ALA A 232 20.96 2.85 -8.61
N ILE A 233 21.47 4.04 -8.29
CA ILE A 233 22.87 4.42 -8.58
C ILE A 233 23.85 3.50 -7.84
N ARG A 234 23.65 3.28 -6.54
CA ARG A 234 24.54 2.48 -5.68
C ARG A 234 24.53 0.99 -6.05
N ASN A 235 23.42 0.47 -6.57
CA ASN A 235 23.27 -0.95 -6.94
C ASN A 235 23.46 -1.23 -8.44
N CYS A 236 23.82 -0.24 -9.26
CA CYS A 236 23.93 -0.36 -10.71
C CYS A 236 25.03 -1.36 -11.15
N ASP A 237 24.63 -2.61 -11.43
CA ASP A 237 25.48 -3.73 -11.84
C ASP A 237 25.41 -4.03 -13.35
N ASN A 238 24.47 -3.39 -14.08
CA ASN A 238 24.09 -3.70 -15.46
C ASN A 238 23.56 -5.13 -15.68
N PHE A 239 22.95 -5.72 -14.66
CA PHE A 239 22.19 -6.96 -14.75
C PHE A 239 20.88 -6.93 -13.93
N GLN A 240 20.94 -6.77 -12.60
CA GLN A 240 19.76 -6.55 -11.76
C GLN A 240 19.28 -5.09 -11.78
N VAL A 241 20.19 -4.14 -11.98
CA VAL A 241 19.94 -2.70 -12.04
C VAL A 241 20.79 -2.11 -13.17
N THR A 242 20.16 -1.58 -14.20
CA THR A 242 20.86 -1.07 -15.39
C THR A 242 21.04 0.44 -15.38
N GLU A 243 22.03 0.93 -16.14
CA GLU A 243 22.19 2.37 -16.40
C GLU A 243 20.93 3.01 -17.02
N ALA A 244 20.12 2.24 -17.76
CA ALA A 244 18.83 2.70 -18.27
C ALA A 244 17.79 2.92 -17.15
N ASP A 245 17.80 2.10 -16.09
CA ASP A 245 16.90 2.26 -14.94
C ASP A 245 17.21 3.51 -14.13
N VAL A 246 18.49 3.83 -13.94
CA VAL A 246 18.93 5.09 -13.33
C VAL A 246 18.41 6.28 -14.15
N VAL A 247 18.50 6.22 -15.48
CA VAL A 247 17.98 7.29 -16.36
C VAL A 247 16.44 7.39 -16.29
N LYS A 248 15.70 6.28 -16.19
CA LYS A 248 14.23 6.32 -15.99
C LYS A 248 13.85 7.13 -14.75
N ILE A 249 14.60 6.99 -13.65
CA ILE A 249 14.32 7.67 -12.36
C ILE A 249 14.71 9.14 -12.41
N ILE A 250 15.80 9.50 -13.10
CA ILE A 250 16.18 10.91 -13.30
C ILE A 250 15.11 11.65 -14.12
N ASP A 251 14.55 11.02 -15.16
CA ASP A 251 13.50 11.56 -16.02
C ASP A 251 12.07 11.36 -15.44
N TRP A 252 11.93 11.23 -14.11
CA TRP A 252 10.70 10.84 -13.40
C TRP A 252 9.43 11.57 -13.86
N GLU A 253 9.51 12.88 -14.12
CA GLU A 253 8.37 13.70 -14.56
C GLU A 253 7.80 13.22 -15.91
N ASN A 254 8.65 12.75 -16.81
CA ASN A 254 8.26 12.23 -18.12
C ASN A 254 8.04 10.71 -18.12
N THR A 255 8.59 9.95 -17.17
CA THR A 255 8.58 8.48 -17.17
C THR A 255 7.53 7.88 -16.24
N SER A 256 7.27 8.48 -15.08
CA SER A 256 6.22 8.03 -14.15
C SER A 256 4.81 8.07 -14.77
N PRO A 257 4.40 9.10 -15.55
CA PRO A 257 3.11 9.09 -16.24
C PRO A 257 2.97 7.99 -17.31
N LYS A 258 4.09 7.42 -17.79
CA LYS A 258 4.13 6.28 -18.72
C LYS A 258 4.09 4.92 -17.99
N GLN A 259 4.02 4.93 -16.65
CA GLN A 259 4.03 3.75 -15.78
C GLN A 259 5.22 2.81 -16.02
N VAL A 260 6.41 3.37 -16.28
CA VAL A 260 7.63 2.55 -16.46
C VAL A 260 7.98 1.81 -15.16
N GLU A 261 8.53 0.61 -15.29
CA GLU A 261 9.06 -0.14 -14.16
C GLU A 261 10.52 0.18 -13.87
N ILE A 262 10.88 0.09 -12.59
CA ILE A 262 12.23 0.23 -12.05
C ILE A 262 12.52 -0.89 -11.04
N PRO A 263 13.77 -1.37 -10.94
CA PRO A 263 14.22 -2.18 -9.83
C PRO A 263 14.48 -1.32 -8.60
N PHE A 264 14.14 -1.83 -7.41
CA PHE A 264 14.47 -1.21 -6.13
C PHE A 264 15.07 -2.23 -5.17
N LYS A 265 16.20 -1.87 -4.53
CA LYS A 265 16.87 -2.69 -3.50
C LYS A 265 16.82 -1.93 -2.16
N PRO A 266 15.96 -2.34 -1.21
CA PRO A 266 15.85 -1.69 0.09
C PRO A 266 17.10 -1.92 0.93
N ALA A 267 17.37 -1.04 1.89
CA ALA A 267 18.51 -1.16 2.80
C ALA A 267 18.35 -2.32 3.81
N ARG A 268 17.11 -2.67 4.17
CA ARG A 268 16.77 -3.72 5.15
C ARG A 268 15.33 -4.23 4.98
N VAL A 269 14.99 -5.28 5.74
CA VAL A 269 13.65 -5.89 5.78
C VAL A 269 13.09 -5.93 7.21
N LEU A 270 11.78 -5.74 7.37
CA LEU A 270 11.07 -5.75 8.66
C LEU A 270 10.03 -6.87 8.73
N LEU A 271 10.04 -7.65 9.80
CA LEU A 271 9.13 -8.78 10.03
C LEU A 271 8.35 -8.64 11.35
N GLN A 272 7.17 -9.25 11.39
CA GLN A 272 6.40 -9.49 12.62
C GLN A 272 6.01 -10.97 12.72
N ASP A 273 5.72 -11.52 13.88
CA ASP A 273 5.72 -12.99 14.08
C ASP A 273 4.68 -13.80 13.26
N PHE A 274 3.57 -13.21 12.82
CA PHE A 274 2.62 -13.88 11.91
C PHE A 274 3.13 -13.98 10.46
N THR A 275 4.14 -13.22 10.05
CA THR A 275 4.77 -13.34 8.71
C THR A 275 6.24 -13.77 8.78
N GLY A 276 6.90 -13.53 9.90
CA GLY A 276 8.25 -14.01 10.18
C GLY A 276 8.30 -15.52 10.39
N VAL A 277 7.28 -16.15 10.98
CA VAL A 277 7.23 -17.62 11.06
C VAL A 277 7.23 -18.27 9.67
N PRO A 278 6.31 -17.96 8.73
CA PRO A 278 6.38 -18.53 7.38
C PRO A 278 7.66 -18.14 6.64
N ALA A 279 8.17 -16.90 6.74
CA ALA A 279 9.42 -16.52 6.08
C ALA A 279 10.64 -17.32 6.58
N VAL A 280 10.72 -17.62 7.89
CA VAL A 280 11.79 -18.46 8.45
C VAL A 280 11.57 -19.95 8.14
N VAL A 281 10.32 -20.42 7.98
CA VAL A 281 10.01 -21.76 7.44
C VAL A 281 10.46 -21.89 5.99
N ASP A 282 10.12 -20.94 5.12
CA ASP A 282 10.55 -20.93 3.72
C ASP A 282 12.09 -20.89 3.63
N LEU A 283 12.79 -20.03 4.39
CA LEU A 283 14.26 -20.02 4.46
C LEU A 283 14.87 -21.34 4.97
N ALA A 284 14.25 -22.02 5.94
CA ALA A 284 14.69 -23.33 6.41
C ALA A 284 14.53 -24.39 5.31
N CYS A 285 13.37 -24.43 4.65
CA CYS A 285 13.11 -25.35 3.54
C CYS A 285 14.01 -25.06 2.33
N MET A 286 14.39 -23.80 2.08
CA MET A 286 15.38 -23.44 1.07
C MET A 286 16.77 -23.99 1.42
N ARG A 287 17.17 -24.04 2.70
CA ARG A 287 18.41 -24.72 3.13
C ARG A 287 18.35 -26.22 2.88
N ASP A 288 17.26 -26.88 3.26
CA ASP A 288 17.09 -28.32 3.04
C ASP A 288 17.07 -28.65 1.54
N ALA A 289 16.43 -27.81 0.71
CA ALA A 289 16.48 -27.92 -0.75
C ALA A 289 17.89 -27.70 -1.33
N MET A 290 18.62 -26.70 -0.84
CA MET A 290 20.02 -26.43 -1.22
C MET A 290 20.90 -27.65 -0.92
N ASN A 291 20.76 -28.24 0.28
CA ASN A 291 21.45 -29.45 0.71
C ASN A 291 21.10 -30.66 -0.16
N ARG A 292 19.79 -30.89 -0.44
CA ARG A 292 19.31 -31.97 -1.32
C ARG A 292 19.84 -31.87 -2.75
N LEU A 293 20.12 -30.65 -3.23
CA LEU A 293 20.73 -30.37 -4.54
C LEU A 293 22.27 -30.37 -4.52
N GLY A 294 22.91 -30.64 -3.38
CA GLY A 294 24.37 -30.67 -3.23
C GLY A 294 25.05 -29.30 -3.14
N GLY A 295 24.30 -28.23 -2.90
CA GLY A 295 24.80 -26.87 -2.71
C GLY A 295 25.06 -26.51 -1.24
N ASP A 296 25.89 -25.49 -1.01
CA ASP A 296 26.15 -24.96 0.34
C ASP A 296 24.90 -24.27 0.92
N SER A 297 24.30 -24.91 1.93
CA SER A 297 23.13 -24.39 2.65
C SER A 297 23.36 -23.02 3.29
N ASN A 298 24.60 -22.67 3.62
CA ASN A 298 24.91 -21.40 4.27
C ASN A 298 24.77 -20.18 3.33
N LYS A 299 24.74 -20.39 2.01
CA LYS A 299 24.37 -19.34 1.04
C LYS A 299 22.91 -18.90 1.15
N ILE A 300 22.03 -19.73 1.74
CA ILE A 300 20.68 -19.32 2.12
C ILE A 300 20.78 -18.54 3.45
N ASN A 301 21.02 -17.23 3.32
CA ASN A 301 21.14 -16.30 4.43
C ASN A 301 20.74 -14.89 3.98
N PRO A 302 20.03 -14.08 4.79
CA PRO A 302 19.79 -12.68 4.49
C PRO A 302 21.08 -11.89 4.24
N LEU A 303 21.13 -11.17 3.12
CA LEU A 303 22.24 -10.33 2.68
C LEU A 303 22.08 -8.87 3.14
N VAL A 304 20.86 -8.47 3.46
CA VAL A 304 20.51 -7.21 4.15
C VAL A 304 20.07 -7.49 5.59
N PRO A 305 20.12 -6.51 6.51
CA PRO A 305 19.56 -6.65 7.85
C PRO A 305 18.07 -7.02 7.83
N VAL A 306 17.69 -7.95 8.71
CA VAL A 306 16.31 -8.37 8.93
C VAL A 306 15.99 -8.18 10.40
N ASP A 307 15.14 -7.20 10.70
CA ASP A 307 14.64 -7.00 12.06
C ASP A 307 13.26 -7.67 12.18
N LEU A 308 13.08 -8.62 13.10
CA LEU A 308 11.80 -9.30 13.38
C LEU A 308 11.34 -8.95 14.79
N VAL A 309 10.09 -8.50 14.95
CA VAL A 309 9.51 -8.19 16.26
C VAL A 309 8.34 -9.14 16.56
N ILE A 310 8.27 -9.66 17.79
CA ILE A 310 7.19 -10.57 18.21
C ILE A 310 6.13 -9.80 19.01
N ASP A 311 4.99 -9.54 18.36
CA ASP A 311 3.96 -8.61 18.84
C ASP A 311 2.51 -8.95 18.41
N HIS A 312 2.32 -9.91 17.49
CA HIS A 312 1.01 -10.39 17.03
C HIS A 312 0.50 -11.61 17.83
N SER A 313 1.33 -12.19 18.70
CA SER A 313 1.02 -13.39 19.50
C SER A 313 0.19 -13.13 20.77
N VAL A 314 0.31 -11.94 21.39
CA VAL A 314 -0.40 -11.60 22.63
C VAL A 314 -1.89 -11.31 22.39
N GLN A 315 -2.74 -11.76 23.31
CA GLN A 315 -4.20 -11.58 23.29
C GLN A 315 -4.66 -10.94 24.61
N VAL A 316 -5.76 -10.20 24.58
CA VAL A 316 -6.35 -9.59 25.77
C VAL A 316 -7.31 -10.58 26.44
N ASP A 317 -6.77 -11.70 26.93
CA ASP A 317 -7.52 -12.69 27.70
C ASP A 317 -8.02 -12.08 29.02
N VAL A 318 -7.11 -11.44 29.75
CA VAL A 318 -7.37 -10.70 30.99
C VAL A 318 -7.35 -9.19 30.72
N ALA A 319 -8.32 -8.48 31.27
CA ALA A 319 -8.48 -7.02 31.20
C ALA A 319 -8.90 -6.48 32.59
N ARG A 320 -8.87 -5.16 32.78
CA ARG A 320 -9.31 -4.46 34.02
C ARG A 320 -8.72 -5.01 35.33
N ASN A 321 -7.50 -5.55 35.29
CA ASN A 321 -6.85 -6.20 36.44
C ASN A 321 -5.37 -5.82 36.49
N GLU A 322 -4.81 -5.63 37.69
CA GLU A 322 -3.39 -5.29 37.89
C GLU A 322 -2.44 -6.37 37.37
N ASN A 323 -2.85 -7.65 37.42
CA ASN A 323 -2.09 -8.79 36.92
C ASN A 323 -2.31 -9.07 35.41
N ALA A 324 -3.08 -8.24 34.69
CA ALA A 324 -3.46 -8.51 33.30
C ALA A 324 -2.26 -8.69 32.37
N LEU A 325 -1.25 -7.82 32.46
CA LEU A 325 0.00 -7.92 31.70
C LEU A 325 0.68 -9.29 31.87
N GLN A 326 0.88 -9.74 33.11
CA GLN A 326 1.60 -10.99 33.36
C GLN A 326 0.76 -12.21 32.97
N ALA A 327 -0.54 -12.23 33.29
CA ALA A 327 -1.43 -13.32 32.90
C ALA A 327 -1.50 -13.49 31.37
N ASN A 328 -1.61 -12.39 30.61
CA ASN A 328 -1.64 -12.43 29.15
C ASN A 328 -0.29 -12.85 28.55
N MET A 329 0.85 -12.43 29.14
CA MET A 329 2.18 -12.89 28.73
C MET A 329 2.40 -14.38 29.03
N GLU A 330 1.93 -14.89 30.17
CA GLU A 330 2.04 -16.31 30.50
C GLU A 330 1.19 -17.17 29.55
N LEU A 331 -0.05 -16.74 29.24
CA LEU A 331 -0.90 -17.40 28.24
C LEU A 331 -0.32 -17.30 26.82
N GLU A 332 0.28 -16.17 26.44
CA GLU A 332 1.00 -16.00 25.18
C GLU A 332 2.14 -17.02 25.06
N PHE A 333 3.01 -17.12 26.07
CA PHE A 333 4.13 -18.05 26.07
C PHE A 333 3.69 -19.52 26.10
N GLN A 334 2.63 -19.85 26.84
CA GLN A 334 2.06 -21.21 26.82
C GLN A 334 1.54 -21.59 25.41
N ARG A 335 0.77 -20.70 24.77
CA ARG A 335 0.17 -20.95 23.45
C ARG A 335 1.20 -20.97 22.31
N ASN A 336 2.27 -20.16 22.40
CA ASN A 336 3.19 -19.90 21.29
C ASN A 336 4.62 -20.45 21.50
N LYS A 337 4.88 -21.21 22.58
CA LYS A 337 6.21 -21.74 22.94
C LYS A 337 7.01 -22.30 21.76
N GLU A 338 6.38 -23.10 20.91
CA GLU A 338 7.01 -23.72 19.74
C GLU A 338 7.39 -22.69 18.67
N ARG A 339 6.47 -21.77 18.32
CA ARG A 339 6.72 -20.66 17.39
C ARG A 339 7.87 -19.78 17.89
N PHE A 340 7.91 -19.51 19.19
CA PHE A 340 8.97 -18.71 19.80
C PHE A 340 10.32 -19.42 19.80
N ALA A 341 10.35 -20.74 20.07
CA ALA A 341 11.57 -21.55 19.93
C ALA A 341 12.06 -21.60 18.48
N PHE A 342 11.14 -21.69 17.50
CA PHE A 342 11.47 -21.65 16.08
C PHE A 342 12.09 -20.30 15.65
N LEU A 343 11.47 -19.18 16.04
CA LEU A 343 12.03 -17.85 15.75
C LEU A 343 13.37 -17.61 16.46
N LYS A 344 13.52 -18.11 17.70
CA LYS A 344 14.79 -18.06 18.43
C LYS A 344 15.88 -18.88 17.72
N TRP A 345 15.56 -20.08 17.23
CA TRP A 345 16.45 -20.86 16.36
C TRP A 345 16.84 -20.06 15.11
N GLY A 346 15.88 -19.44 14.43
CA GLY A 346 16.13 -18.59 13.25
C GLY A 346 17.16 -17.49 13.53
N SER A 347 17.02 -16.76 14.65
CA SER A 347 17.99 -15.73 15.07
C SER A 347 19.41 -16.23 15.36
N THR A 348 19.59 -17.54 15.56
CA THR A 348 20.90 -18.18 15.75
C THR A 348 21.41 -18.90 14.49
N ALA A 349 20.51 -19.28 13.57
CA ALA A 349 20.83 -20.03 12.35
C ALA A 349 21.10 -19.10 11.14
N PHE A 350 20.57 -17.88 11.14
CA PHE A 350 20.72 -16.91 10.06
C PHE A 350 21.47 -15.65 10.55
N HIS A 351 22.58 -15.33 9.90
CA HIS A 351 23.28 -14.05 10.09
C HIS A 351 22.37 -12.90 9.59
N ASN A 352 22.60 -11.69 10.09
CA ASN A 352 21.79 -10.49 9.82
C ASN A 352 20.31 -10.55 10.29
N MET A 353 19.88 -11.64 10.95
CA MET A 353 18.52 -11.77 11.49
C MET A 353 18.45 -11.44 12.98
N LEU A 354 17.97 -10.24 13.31
CA LEU A 354 17.66 -9.83 14.68
C LEU A 354 16.22 -10.24 15.03
N VAL A 355 16.02 -10.94 16.15
CA VAL A 355 14.68 -11.19 16.72
C VAL A 355 14.52 -10.43 18.03
N VAL A 356 13.58 -9.50 18.05
CA VAL A 356 13.09 -8.80 19.24
C VAL A 356 12.01 -9.68 19.92
N PRO A 357 12.22 -10.07 21.18
CA PRO A 357 11.41 -11.08 21.86
C PRO A 357 10.02 -10.57 22.33
N PRO A 358 9.10 -11.48 22.71
CA PRO A 358 7.73 -11.11 23.07
C PRO A 358 7.68 -10.21 24.30
N GLY A 359 6.71 -9.29 24.31
CA GLY A 359 6.52 -8.30 25.38
C GLY A 359 7.49 -7.11 25.33
N SER A 360 8.26 -6.93 24.25
CA SER A 360 9.16 -5.77 24.06
C SER A 360 8.47 -4.52 23.51
N GLY A 361 7.46 -4.68 22.65
CA GLY A 361 6.81 -3.59 21.93
C GLY A 361 6.23 -4.02 20.58
N ILE A 362 5.50 -3.11 19.93
CA ILE A 362 4.91 -3.30 18.61
C ILE A 362 5.94 -2.95 17.53
N VAL A 363 5.97 -3.76 16.46
CA VAL A 363 6.97 -3.73 15.37
C VAL A 363 7.29 -2.33 14.85
N HIS A 364 6.27 -1.51 14.57
CA HIS A 364 6.47 -0.17 13.99
C HIS A 364 6.89 0.89 15.01
N GLN A 365 6.51 0.77 16.27
CA GLN A 365 6.97 1.68 17.33
C GLN A 365 8.43 1.36 17.74
N VAL A 366 8.78 0.08 17.83
CA VAL A 366 10.17 -0.38 17.97
C VAL A 366 11.01 0.01 16.75
N ASN A 367 10.43 0.02 15.54
CA ASN A 367 11.10 0.53 14.35
C ASN A 367 11.39 2.04 14.47
N LEU A 368 10.41 2.87 14.82
CA LEU A 368 10.61 4.32 14.98
C LEU A 368 11.63 4.66 16.09
N GLU A 369 11.44 4.09 17.28
CA GLU A 369 12.22 4.41 18.48
C GLU A 369 13.64 3.80 18.47
N TYR A 370 13.88 2.71 17.72
CA TYR A 370 15.16 1.97 17.77
C TYR A 370 15.68 1.48 16.41
N LEU A 371 14.89 0.73 15.63
CA LEU A 371 15.39 0.07 14.40
C LEU A 371 15.51 1.01 13.18
N GLY A 372 15.03 2.25 13.25
CA GLY A 372 15.27 3.27 12.25
C GLY A 372 16.74 3.71 12.28
N ARG A 373 17.43 3.58 11.14
CA ARG A 373 18.84 4.00 10.98
C ARG A 373 18.94 5.42 10.38
N VAL A 374 17.95 5.83 9.56
CA VAL A 374 17.90 7.08 8.76
C VAL A 374 19.00 7.20 7.70
N VAL A 375 20.26 7.04 8.09
CA VAL A 375 21.40 6.85 7.18
C VAL A 375 22.17 5.62 7.65
N PHE A 376 22.38 4.66 6.75
CA PHE A 376 23.27 3.53 6.97
C PHE A 376 24.73 3.96 6.79
N ASN A 377 25.62 3.34 7.57
CA ASN A 377 27.05 3.29 7.28
C ASN A 377 27.44 1.82 7.14
N THR A 378 27.82 1.40 5.94
CA THR A 378 28.30 0.03 5.67
C THR A 378 29.67 0.10 5.04
N ASN A 379 30.69 -0.33 5.79
CA ASN A 379 32.09 -0.33 5.35
C ASN A 379 32.57 1.04 4.81
N GLY A 380 32.08 2.14 5.38
CA GLY A 380 32.41 3.52 4.97
C GLY A 380 31.51 4.11 3.88
N ILE A 381 30.58 3.33 3.31
CA ILE A 381 29.58 3.83 2.35
C ILE A 381 28.36 4.32 3.13
N LEU A 382 27.99 5.59 2.93
CA LEU A 382 26.78 6.20 3.50
C LEU A 382 25.63 6.22 2.48
N TYR A 383 24.43 5.80 2.91
CA TYR A 383 23.23 5.75 2.08
C TYR A 383 21.94 5.83 2.93
N PRO A 384 20.77 6.24 2.39
CA PRO A 384 19.54 6.36 3.17
C PRO A 384 19.03 5.01 3.67
N ASP A 385 18.46 4.99 4.87
CA ASP A 385 17.62 3.89 5.34
C ASP A 385 16.37 3.78 4.45
N SER A 386 16.03 2.54 4.11
CA SER A 386 14.81 2.19 3.39
C SER A 386 14.44 0.75 3.72
N VAL A 387 13.15 0.50 3.95
CA VAL A 387 12.70 -0.75 4.57
C VAL A 387 11.41 -1.27 3.98
N VAL A 388 11.43 -2.51 3.52
CA VAL A 388 10.22 -3.22 3.10
C VAL A 388 9.78 -4.13 4.24
N GLY A 389 8.49 -4.10 4.56
CA GLY A 389 7.95 -4.81 5.72
C GLY A 389 6.85 -5.80 5.36
N THR A 390 6.76 -6.89 6.12
CA THR A 390 5.67 -7.87 5.97
C THR A 390 4.42 -7.52 6.82
N ASP A 391 4.26 -6.24 7.13
CA ASP A 391 2.99 -5.64 7.57
C ASP A 391 2.73 -4.37 6.76
N SER A 392 1.45 -4.03 6.54
CA SER A 392 1.08 -2.88 5.69
C SER A 392 1.52 -1.53 6.25
N HIS A 393 1.60 -1.36 7.57
CA HIS A 393 1.83 -0.06 8.21
C HIS A 393 3.31 0.23 8.49
N THR A 394 4.23 -0.48 7.82
CA THR A 394 5.67 -0.15 7.83
C THR A 394 5.94 1.28 7.36
N THR A 395 5.02 1.85 6.56
CA THR A 395 4.94 3.28 6.19
C THR A 395 4.95 4.24 7.39
N MET A 396 4.65 3.77 8.61
CA MET A 396 4.84 4.57 9.83
C MET A 396 6.27 5.13 9.99
N ILE A 397 7.28 4.46 9.41
CA ILE A 397 8.67 4.93 9.43
C ILE A 397 8.92 6.08 8.44
N ASP A 398 8.03 6.33 7.48
CA ASP A 398 8.13 7.46 6.55
C ASP A 398 8.02 8.82 7.28
N GLY A 399 7.42 8.83 8.48
CA GLY A 399 7.42 9.97 9.39
C GLY A 399 8.79 10.33 9.97
N LEU A 400 9.79 9.44 9.86
CA LEU A 400 11.20 9.62 10.22
C LEU A 400 12.07 9.95 8.97
N GLY A 401 11.46 10.12 7.79
CA GLY A 401 12.18 10.32 6.52
C GLY A 401 12.92 9.07 6.01
N VAL A 402 12.46 7.89 6.42
CA VAL A 402 12.92 6.58 5.92
C VAL A 402 11.87 6.07 4.95
N ALA A 403 12.18 5.85 3.67
CA ALA A 403 11.19 5.33 2.73
C ALA A 403 10.89 3.85 3.02
N GLY A 404 9.67 3.51 3.40
CA GLY A 404 9.30 2.13 3.67
C GLY A 404 7.82 1.80 3.49
N TRP A 405 7.51 0.55 3.13
CA TRP A 405 6.14 0.13 2.83
C TRP A 405 5.90 -1.37 3.02
N GLY A 406 4.62 -1.75 3.04
CA GLY A 406 4.19 -3.13 3.11
C GLY A 406 4.39 -3.90 1.80
N VAL A 407 4.94 -5.12 1.91
CA VAL A 407 5.17 -6.08 0.82
C VAL A 407 4.71 -7.48 1.24
N GLY A 408 4.61 -8.40 0.28
CA GLY A 408 4.35 -9.82 0.57
C GLY A 408 5.53 -10.48 1.30
N GLY A 409 5.25 -11.55 2.05
CA GLY A 409 6.32 -12.39 2.64
C GLY A 409 7.33 -12.85 1.58
N ILE A 410 6.82 -13.32 0.44
CA ILE A 410 7.60 -13.79 -0.71
C ILE A 410 8.45 -12.67 -1.35
N GLU A 411 7.91 -11.45 -1.46
CA GLU A 411 8.66 -10.27 -1.94
C GLU A 411 9.79 -9.90 -0.94
N ALA A 412 9.51 -9.99 0.37
CA ALA A 412 10.49 -9.74 1.43
C ALA A 412 11.59 -10.81 1.49
N GLU A 413 11.24 -12.09 1.40
CA GLU A 413 12.17 -13.24 1.34
C GLU A 413 13.15 -13.10 0.16
N ALA A 414 12.67 -12.68 -1.02
CA ALA A 414 13.50 -12.41 -2.18
C ALA A 414 14.43 -11.19 -1.98
N ALA A 415 13.95 -10.13 -1.34
CA ALA A 415 14.76 -8.96 -0.99
C ALA A 415 15.85 -9.29 0.04
N MET A 416 15.55 -10.16 1.03
CA MET A 416 16.56 -10.69 1.96
C MET A 416 17.69 -11.40 1.20
N LEU A 417 17.34 -12.19 0.18
CA LEU A 417 18.28 -12.92 -0.68
C LEU A 417 18.78 -12.08 -1.89
N GLY A 418 18.77 -10.74 -1.73
CA GLY A 418 19.45 -9.78 -2.60
C GLY A 418 18.82 -9.54 -3.97
N GLN A 419 17.62 -10.05 -4.24
CA GLN A 419 16.89 -9.71 -5.46
C GLN A 419 16.34 -8.27 -5.40
N PRO A 420 16.36 -7.50 -6.50
CA PRO A 420 15.57 -6.29 -6.58
C PRO A 420 14.07 -6.62 -6.56
N MET A 421 13.28 -5.78 -5.92
CA MET A 421 11.84 -5.74 -6.17
C MET A 421 11.61 -4.96 -7.46
N SER A 422 10.69 -5.40 -8.32
CA SER A 422 10.15 -4.53 -9.37
C SER A 422 9.07 -3.63 -8.79
N MET A 423 9.04 -2.37 -9.21
CA MET A 423 7.91 -1.47 -8.98
C MET A 423 7.71 -0.52 -10.17
N VAL A 424 6.46 -0.20 -10.46
CA VAL A 424 6.11 0.93 -11.32
C VAL A 424 6.58 2.22 -10.64
N LEU A 425 7.32 3.06 -11.38
CA LEU A 425 7.86 4.33 -10.89
C LEU A 425 6.70 5.28 -10.49
N PRO A 426 6.49 5.55 -9.20
CA PRO A 426 5.21 6.06 -8.71
C PRO A 426 5.08 7.56 -8.94
N GLY A 427 3.85 7.98 -9.26
CA GLY A 427 3.48 9.39 -9.18
C GLY A 427 3.48 9.83 -7.72
N VAL A 428 4.00 11.01 -7.43
CA VAL A 428 4.04 11.60 -6.08
C VAL A 428 2.97 12.67 -5.97
N VAL A 429 2.15 12.61 -4.91
CA VAL A 429 1.18 13.63 -4.55
C VAL A 429 1.79 14.56 -3.52
N GLY A 430 1.97 15.83 -3.84
CA GLY A 430 2.42 16.83 -2.89
C GLY A 430 1.26 17.22 -1.97
N PHE A 431 1.36 16.90 -0.69
CA PHE A 431 0.38 17.31 0.32
C PHE A 431 0.94 18.51 1.11
N LYS A 432 0.43 19.71 0.84
CA LYS A 432 0.80 20.93 1.56
C LYS A 432 0.08 21.02 2.90
N LEU A 433 0.84 21.30 3.96
CA LEU A 433 0.34 21.65 5.28
C LEU A 433 0.67 23.12 5.59
N SER A 434 -0.32 23.84 6.09
CA SER A 434 -0.26 25.26 6.47
C SER A 434 -0.99 25.49 7.79
N GLY A 435 -0.77 26.65 8.43
CA GLY A 435 -1.39 26.97 9.73
C GLY A 435 -0.95 26.05 10.88
N LYS A 436 -1.81 25.93 11.91
CA LYS A 436 -1.57 25.14 13.14
C LYS A 436 -2.87 24.50 13.63
N LEU A 437 -2.78 23.33 14.26
CA LEU A 437 -3.93 22.65 14.88
C LEU A 437 -4.54 23.50 16.00
N GLN A 438 -5.88 23.47 16.12
CA GLN A 438 -6.58 24.18 17.21
C GLN A 438 -6.38 23.51 18.58
N ASN A 439 -6.68 24.24 19.66
CA ASN A 439 -6.65 23.71 21.02
C ASN A 439 -7.65 22.53 21.18
N GLY A 440 -7.20 21.45 21.79
CA GLY A 440 -7.98 20.23 22.01
C GLY A 440 -8.10 19.31 20.79
N VAL A 441 -7.50 19.65 19.64
CA VAL A 441 -7.46 18.83 18.42
C VAL A 441 -6.20 17.95 18.44
N THR A 442 -6.36 16.66 18.12
CA THR A 442 -5.28 15.67 18.25
C THR A 442 -4.66 15.27 16.91
N ALA A 443 -3.48 14.64 16.96
CA ALA A 443 -2.87 14.00 15.80
C ALA A 443 -3.77 12.95 15.14
N THR A 444 -4.63 12.28 15.93
CA THR A 444 -5.60 11.32 15.41
C THR A 444 -6.65 12.02 14.54
N ASP A 445 -7.14 13.20 14.95
CA ASP A 445 -8.09 13.99 14.15
C ASP A 445 -7.50 14.45 12.82
N LEU A 446 -6.22 14.84 12.85
CA LEU A 446 -5.45 15.20 11.66
C LEU A 446 -5.33 14.02 10.70
N VAL A 447 -4.88 12.83 11.15
CA VAL A 447 -4.75 11.67 10.25
C VAL A 447 -6.11 11.19 9.72
N LEU A 448 -7.19 11.21 10.51
CA LEU A 448 -8.51 10.85 10.01
C LEU A 448 -9.02 11.84 8.95
N THR A 449 -8.69 13.13 9.09
CA THR A 449 -8.98 14.17 8.09
C THR A 449 -8.17 13.96 6.81
N VAL A 450 -6.84 13.79 6.92
CA VAL A 450 -5.93 13.48 5.82
C VAL A 450 -6.33 12.19 5.09
N THR A 451 -6.72 11.15 5.83
CA THR A 451 -7.20 9.86 5.30
C THR A 451 -8.47 10.04 4.47
N GLN A 452 -9.45 10.81 4.95
CA GLN A 452 -10.66 11.12 4.17
C GLN A 452 -10.33 11.91 2.90
N MET A 453 -9.43 12.91 2.96
CA MET A 453 -9.04 13.73 1.81
C MET A 453 -8.29 12.91 0.74
N LEU A 454 -7.28 12.14 1.12
CA LEU A 454 -6.50 11.31 0.21
C LEU A 454 -7.33 10.16 -0.39
N ARG A 455 -8.26 9.58 0.38
CA ARG A 455 -9.18 8.58 -0.16
C ARG A 455 -10.18 9.16 -1.18
N ARG A 456 -10.60 10.42 -1.02
CA ARG A 456 -11.40 11.15 -2.02
C ARG A 456 -10.59 11.50 -3.28
N LEU A 457 -9.29 11.79 -3.15
CA LEU A 457 -8.40 12.08 -4.29
C LEU A 457 -8.05 10.82 -5.11
N GLY A 458 -7.96 9.65 -4.45
CA GLY A 458 -7.68 8.37 -5.13
C GLY A 458 -6.19 8.14 -5.38
N VAL A 459 -5.40 8.00 -4.32
CA VAL A 459 -3.92 7.91 -4.38
C VAL A 459 -3.36 6.48 -4.48
N VAL A 460 -4.14 5.53 -5.00
CA VAL A 460 -3.72 4.12 -5.12
C VAL A 460 -2.53 3.97 -6.07
N GLY A 461 -1.47 3.29 -5.60
CA GLY A 461 -0.23 3.09 -6.35
C GLY A 461 0.65 4.34 -6.47
N ARG A 462 0.34 5.40 -5.71
CA ARG A 462 1.13 6.64 -5.64
C ARG A 462 1.88 6.76 -4.32
N PHE A 463 2.92 7.58 -4.31
CA PHE A 463 3.47 8.14 -3.07
C PHE A 463 2.70 9.40 -2.68
N VAL A 464 2.65 9.71 -1.39
CA VAL A 464 2.31 11.04 -0.88
C VAL A 464 3.56 11.61 -0.24
N GLU A 465 3.86 12.89 -0.48
CA GLU A 465 4.98 13.61 0.13
C GLU A 465 4.46 14.88 0.79
N PHE A 466 4.63 14.97 2.10
CA PHE A 466 4.14 16.08 2.91
C PHE A 466 5.16 17.23 2.93
N TYR A 467 4.67 18.47 2.77
CA TYR A 467 5.52 19.67 2.71
C TYR A 467 4.76 20.93 3.17
N GLY A 468 5.46 22.05 3.31
CA GLY A 468 4.86 23.34 3.69
C GLY A 468 5.19 23.78 5.11
N GLU A 469 4.76 24.98 5.49
CA GLU A 469 5.08 25.61 6.78
C GLU A 469 4.52 24.86 8.00
N GLY A 470 3.33 24.27 7.87
CA GLY A 470 2.68 23.51 8.95
C GLY A 470 3.43 22.24 9.36
N MET A 471 4.43 21.82 8.58
CA MET A 471 5.33 20.70 8.93
C MET A 471 6.16 20.99 10.19
N ALA A 472 6.53 22.25 10.43
CA ALA A 472 7.32 22.66 11.59
C ALA A 472 6.51 22.61 12.91
N GLU A 473 5.18 22.71 12.81
CA GLU A 473 4.24 22.62 13.95
C GLU A 473 3.91 21.17 14.34
N LEU A 474 4.31 20.17 13.54
CA LEU A 474 4.05 18.75 13.79
C LEU A 474 5.28 18.06 14.40
N SER A 475 5.11 17.45 15.57
CA SER A 475 6.12 16.59 16.16
C SER A 475 6.31 15.32 15.32
N LEU A 476 7.44 14.64 15.47
CA LEU A 476 7.70 13.41 14.72
C LEU A 476 6.64 12.32 14.97
N ALA A 477 6.07 12.28 16.18
CA ALA A 477 5.03 11.32 16.49
C ALA A 477 3.73 11.59 15.72
N ASP A 478 3.41 12.86 15.44
CA ASP A 478 2.25 13.25 14.65
C ASP A 478 2.46 12.88 13.16
N ARG A 479 3.69 13.09 12.66
CA ARG A 479 4.10 12.66 11.31
C ARG A 479 4.02 11.14 11.16
N ALA A 480 4.54 10.38 12.12
CA ALA A 480 4.43 8.93 12.16
C ALA A 480 2.98 8.45 12.28
N THR A 481 2.12 9.18 13.00
CA THR A 481 0.66 8.92 13.08
C THR A 481 0.02 9.02 11.69
N ILE A 482 0.38 10.05 10.91
CA ILE A 482 -0.13 10.27 9.53
C ILE A 482 0.40 9.24 8.53
N ALA A 483 1.69 8.90 8.64
CA ALA A 483 2.36 7.94 7.77
C ALA A 483 1.92 6.48 8.03
N ASN A 484 1.56 6.13 9.27
CA ASN A 484 1.02 4.81 9.63
C ASN A 484 -0.23 4.43 8.83
N MET A 485 -1.11 5.39 8.52
CA MET A 485 -2.38 5.16 7.84
C MET A 485 -2.31 5.23 6.30
N SER A 486 -1.10 5.21 5.71
CA SER A 486 -0.94 5.16 4.24
C SER A 486 -1.74 4.05 3.54
N PRO A 487 -1.83 2.80 4.07
CA PRO A 487 -2.66 1.77 3.48
C PRO A 487 -4.17 2.10 3.51
N GLU A 488 -4.64 2.87 4.49
CA GLU A 488 -6.04 3.19 4.72
C GLU A 488 -6.58 4.28 3.80
N TYR A 489 -5.75 5.26 3.42
CA TYR A 489 -6.03 6.09 2.24
C TYR A 489 -5.67 5.38 0.92
N GLY A 490 -4.69 4.49 0.94
CA GLY A 490 -4.30 3.61 -0.16
C GLY A 490 -3.03 4.00 -0.91
N ALA A 491 -2.24 4.94 -0.38
CA ALA A 491 -0.93 5.25 -0.92
C ALA A 491 0.04 4.09 -0.65
N THR A 492 1.10 3.97 -1.46
CA THR A 492 2.19 3.02 -1.18
C THR A 492 2.95 3.42 0.08
N MET A 493 3.19 4.74 0.27
CA MET A 493 3.91 5.31 1.41
C MET A 493 3.54 6.80 1.60
N GLY A 494 3.76 7.36 2.79
CA GLY A 494 3.31 8.70 3.21
C GLY A 494 4.45 9.54 3.80
N TYR A 495 5.27 10.12 2.93
CA TYR A 495 6.64 10.54 3.22
C TYR A 495 6.78 11.95 3.82
N PHE A 496 7.57 12.04 4.90
CA PHE A 496 7.98 13.30 5.55
C PHE A 496 9.50 13.45 5.42
N PRO A 497 10.01 14.43 4.64
CA PRO A 497 11.45 14.65 4.50
C PRO A 497 12.16 14.95 5.83
N VAL A 498 13.42 14.52 5.96
CA VAL A 498 14.24 14.72 7.17
C VAL A 498 14.56 16.20 7.39
N ASP A 499 14.38 16.64 8.63
CA ASP A 499 14.52 18.02 9.09
C ASP A 499 15.05 18.09 10.54
N HIS A 500 15.13 19.30 11.11
CA HIS A 500 15.58 19.49 12.49
C HIS A 500 14.67 18.81 13.55
N VAL A 501 13.35 18.67 13.33
CA VAL A 501 12.46 17.90 14.24
C VAL A 501 12.86 16.42 14.24
N THR A 502 13.24 15.88 13.09
CA THR A 502 13.76 14.52 12.94
C THR A 502 15.08 14.33 13.69
N LEU A 503 16.02 15.27 13.55
CA LEU A 503 17.29 15.23 14.29
C LEU A 503 17.09 15.34 15.81
N GLN A 504 16.16 16.18 16.27
CA GLN A 504 15.77 16.29 17.69
C GLN A 504 15.19 14.98 18.22
N TYR A 505 14.32 14.30 17.46
CA TYR A 505 13.76 13.00 17.86
C TYR A 505 14.83 11.91 17.94
N LEU A 506 15.83 11.90 17.04
CA LEU A 506 16.95 10.97 17.12
C LEU A 506 17.76 11.16 18.42
N LYS A 507 18.02 12.40 18.84
CA LYS A 507 18.66 12.69 20.13
C LYS A 507 17.78 12.30 21.32
N LEU A 508 16.47 12.61 21.27
CA LEU A 508 15.50 12.21 22.30
C LEU A 508 15.43 10.69 22.49
N THR A 509 15.50 9.92 21.41
CA THR A 509 15.51 8.45 21.45
C THR A 509 16.86 7.84 21.81
N GLY A 510 17.90 8.66 22.04
CA GLY A 510 19.21 8.22 22.52
C GLY A 510 20.20 7.80 21.44
N ARG A 511 19.99 8.16 20.16
CA ARG A 511 21.05 8.12 19.15
C ARG A 511 22.12 9.17 19.50
N SER A 512 23.40 8.87 19.25
CA SER A 512 24.51 9.71 19.71
C SER A 512 24.68 10.99 18.87
N ASP A 513 25.28 12.04 19.43
CA ASP A 513 25.49 13.31 18.73
C ASP A 513 26.35 13.15 17.47
N GLU A 514 27.35 12.27 17.48
CA GLU A 514 28.18 11.97 16.31
C GLU A 514 27.37 11.27 15.22
N THR A 515 26.44 10.38 15.62
CA THR A 515 25.54 9.69 14.69
C THR A 515 24.57 10.69 14.04
N VAL A 516 24.01 11.60 14.82
CA VAL A 516 23.06 12.61 14.33
C VAL A 516 23.76 13.64 13.43
N ALA A 517 24.97 14.09 13.78
CA ALA A 517 25.77 14.98 12.93
C ALA A 517 26.19 14.32 11.60
N MET A 518 26.51 13.01 11.61
CA MET A 518 26.81 12.24 10.40
C MET A 518 25.59 12.09 9.48
N ILE A 519 24.40 11.86 10.06
CA ILE A 519 23.11 11.86 9.34
C ILE A 519 22.84 13.23 8.70
N GLU A 520 22.95 14.31 9.48
CA GLU A 520 22.70 15.69 9.00
C GLU A 520 23.64 16.08 7.86
N ALA A 521 24.96 15.89 8.03
CA ALA A 521 25.96 16.21 7.02
C ALA A 521 25.76 15.42 5.72
N TYR A 522 25.44 14.12 5.81
CA TYR A 522 25.16 13.29 4.64
C TYR A 522 23.92 13.80 3.86
N LEU A 523 22.82 14.09 4.56
CA LEU A 523 21.57 14.49 3.93
C LEU A 523 21.65 15.91 3.34
N GLN A 524 22.35 16.84 3.99
CA GLN A 524 22.62 18.19 3.45
C GLN A 524 23.51 18.15 2.19
N ALA A 525 24.53 17.28 2.17
CA ALA A 525 25.39 17.07 1.00
C ALA A 525 24.59 16.51 -0.19
N ASN A 526 23.76 15.50 0.04
CA ASN A 526 22.96 14.83 -1.00
C ASN A 526 21.62 15.51 -1.34
N LYS A 527 21.36 16.71 -0.79
CA LYS A 527 20.10 17.46 -0.97
C LYS A 527 18.86 16.63 -0.60
N MET A 528 18.96 15.90 0.51
CA MET A 528 17.89 15.09 1.11
C MET A 528 17.42 15.62 2.49
N PHE A 529 17.87 16.81 2.89
CA PHE A 529 17.48 17.51 4.11
C PHE A 529 16.56 18.71 3.81
N VAL A 530 15.71 19.08 4.78
CA VAL A 530 14.89 20.31 4.76
C VAL A 530 15.20 21.14 6.00
N ASP A 531 15.85 22.29 5.81
CA ASP A 531 15.80 23.39 6.77
C ASP A 531 14.65 24.33 6.39
N TYR A 532 13.74 24.61 7.33
CA TYR A 532 12.61 25.53 7.15
C TYR A 532 12.99 27.00 7.35
N ASN A 533 14.18 27.30 7.86
CA ASN A 533 14.73 28.66 7.94
C ASN A 533 15.23 29.16 6.58
N GLU A 534 15.53 28.25 5.63
CA GLU A 534 15.94 28.59 4.27
C GLU A 534 14.75 28.78 3.30
N PRO A 535 14.90 29.60 2.25
CA PRO A 535 13.91 29.74 1.18
C PRO A 535 13.62 28.39 0.49
N GLN A 536 12.39 27.90 0.66
CA GLN A 536 12.01 26.58 0.15
C GLN A 536 12.06 26.50 -1.37
N GLN A 537 12.94 25.64 -1.88
CA GLN A 537 12.98 25.29 -3.30
C GLN A 537 11.63 24.70 -3.75
N LYS A 538 11.21 25.03 -4.98
CA LYS A 538 10.00 24.45 -5.59
C LYS A 538 10.27 23.01 -6.02
N ARG A 539 9.57 22.04 -5.44
CA ARG A 539 9.55 20.65 -5.92
C ARG A 539 8.37 20.43 -6.86
N ILE A 540 8.52 19.52 -7.84
CA ILE A 540 7.48 19.16 -8.80
C ILE A 540 6.78 17.90 -8.31
N TYR A 541 5.44 17.92 -8.25
CA TYR A 541 4.61 16.78 -7.88
C TYR A 541 3.60 16.47 -8.99
N SER A 542 3.22 15.19 -9.13
CA SER A 542 2.28 14.73 -10.16
C SER A 542 0.83 15.22 -9.94
N SER A 543 0.52 15.62 -8.72
CA SER A 543 -0.72 16.30 -8.31
C SER A 543 -0.51 16.95 -6.94
N TYR A 544 -1.32 17.96 -6.64
CA TYR A 544 -1.20 18.79 -5.43
C TYR A 544 -2.49 18.71 -4.60
N LEU A 545 -2.36 18.74 -3.28
CA LEU A 545 -3.45 18.82 -2.30
C LEU A 545 -2.99 19.71 -1.13
N GLU A 546 -3.89 20.42 -0.47
CA GLU A 546 -3.56 21.31 0.66
C GLU A 546 -4.56 21.15 1.82
N LEU A 547 -4.05 21.24 3.05
CA LEU A 547 -4.81 21.38 4.29
C LEU A 547 -4.19 22.47 5.17
N ASP A 548 -4.97 23.50 5.46
CA ASP A 548 -4.70 24.37 6.61
C ASP A 548 -5.16 23.64 7.88
N LEU A 549 -4.21 23.38 8.77
CA LEU A 549 -4.37 22.65 10.03
C LEU A 549 -5.40 23.31 10.97
N ALA A 550 -5.67 24.61 10.81
CA ALA A 550 -6.70 25.30 11.58
C ALA A 550 -8.13 24.87 11.21
N ASN A 551 -8.34 24.13 10.13
CA ASN A 551 -9.64 23.57 9.73
C ASN A 551 -9.86 22.13 10.23
N VAL A 552 -8.91 21.55 10.97
CA VAL A 552 -9.08 20.23 11.61
C VAL A 552 -9.90 20.40 12.89
N GLU A 553 -10.98 19.64 13.00
CA GLU A 553 -11.91 19.59 14.14
C GLU A 553 -11.90 18.17 14.76
N PRO A 554 -12.25 18.00 16.05
CA PRO A 554 -12.31 16.68 16.70
C PRO A 554 -13.26 15.71 15.99
N SER A 555 -12.87 14.44 15.90
CA SER A 555 -13.54 13.44 15.07
C SER A 555 -13.23 11.99 15.44
N VAL A 556 -14.06 11.09 14.93
CA VAL A 556 -13.80 9.64 14.90
C VAL A 556 -14.01 9.12 13.47
N SER A 557 -13.68 7.87 13.19
CA SER A 557 -14.04 7.23 11.91
C SER A 557 -14.72 5.88 12.11
N GLY A 558 -15.86 5.67 11.44
CA GLY A 558 -16.69 4.47 11.65
C GLY A 558 -18.09 4.58 11.01
N PRO A 559 -18.94 3.56 11.18
CA PRO A 559 -18.75 2.41 12.07
C PRO A 559 -18.00 1.22 11.46
N LYS A 560 -17.61 1.27 10.17
CA LYS A 560 -17.06 0.10 9.44
C LYS A 560 -15.86 0.35 8.51
N ARG A 561 -15.40 1.58 8.30
CA ARG A 561 -14.22 1.90 7.47
C ARG A 561 -13.37 3.05 8.05
N PRO A 562 -12.04 3.08 7.80
CA PRO A 562 -11.16 4.11 8.39
C PRO A 562 -11.31 5.52 7.78
N HIS A 563 -11.86 5.64 6.58
CA HIS A 563 -12.10 6.92 5.89
C HIS A 563 -13.52 7.47 6.10
N ASP A 564 -14.40 6.74 6.81
CA ASP A 564 -15.74 7.20 7.19
C ASP A 564 -15.67 8.14 8.41
N ARG A 565 -14.90 9.23 8.28
CA ARG A 565 -14.73 10.27 9.31
C ARG A 565 -16.07 10.98 9.59
N VAL A 566 -16.38 11.08 10.88
CA VAL A 566 -17.51 11.79 11.46
C VAL A 566 -16.94 12.81 12.45
N ALA A 567 -17.36 14.09 12.36
CA ALA A 567 -16.99 15.09 13.35
C ALA A 567 -17.67 14.80 14.69
N LEU A 568 -17.02 15.13 15.80
CA LEU A 568 -17.47 14.71 17.14
C LEU A 568 -18.88 15.22 17.48
N LYS A 569 -19.19 16.45 17.07
CA LYS A 569 -20.51 17.11 17.18
C LYS A 569 -21.64 16.40 16.40
N ASP A 570 -21.29 15.66 15.35
CA ASP A 570 -22.25 15.01 14.43
C ASP A 570 -22.45 13.51 14.77
N MET A 571 -21.68 12.97 15.72
CA MET A 571 -21.63 11.52 15.99
C MET A 571 -22.96 10.89 16.38
N LYS A 572 -23.77 11.56 17.22
CA LYS A 572 -25.11 11.06 17.58
C LYS A 572 -26.06 11.02 16.38
N ALA A 573 -25.98 12.02 15.50
CA ALA A 573 -26.80 12.07 14.29
C ALA A 573 -26.36 11.01 13.25
N ASP A 574 -25.05 10.83 13.05
CA ASP A 574 -24.50 9.78 12.19
C ASP A 574 -24.84 8.38 12.71
N TRP A 575 -24.74 8.16 14.03
CA TRP A 575 -25.11 6.91 14.69
C TRP A 575 -26.58 6.54 14.46
N ARG A 576 -27.50 7.46 14.76
CA ARG A 576 -28.94 7.23 14.54
C ARG A 576 -29.29 7.06 13.06
N SER A 577 -28.62 7.80 12.16
CA SER A 577 -28.72 7.60 10.72
C SER A 577 -28.22 6.21 10.27
N CYS A 578 -27.14 5.70 10.88
CA CYS A 578 -26.62 4.36 10.60
C CYS A 578 -27.57 3.24 11.07
N LEU A 579 -28.38 3.45 12.11
CA LEU A 579 -29.39 2.46 12.51
C LEU A 579 -30.50 2.33 11.46
N ASP A 580 -31.05 3.47 11.00
CA ASP A 580 -32.15 3.51 10.02
C ASP A 580 -31.71 3.11 8.60
N SER A 581 -30.45 3.41 8.26
CA SER A 581 -29.90 3.18 6.92
C SER A 581 -29.78 1.69 6.58
N LYS A 582 -30.13 1.34 5.33
CA LYS A 582 -30.02 -0.02 4.76
C LYS A 582 -28.63 -0.62 5.00
N LEU A 583 -28.58 -1.92 5.28
CA LEU A 583 -27.37 -2.67 5.58
C LEU A 583 -26.22 -2.35 4.60
N GLY A 584 -25.11 -1.85 5.13
CA GLY A 584 -23.95 -1.41 4.36
C GLY A 584 -22.82 -0.90 5.25
N PHE A 585 -21.95 -0.02 4.73
CA PHE A 585 -20.84 0.57 5.50
C PHE A 585 -21.33 1.56 6.57
N LYS A 586 -22.35 2.36 6.24
CA LYS A 586 -23.01 3.35 7.11
C LYS A 586 -24.48 2.99 7.35
N GLY A 587 -24.73 1.70 7.62
CA GLY A 587 -26.09 1.18 7.72
C GLY A 587 -26.17 -0.20 8.38
N PHE A 588 -27.14 -0.36 9.29
CA PHE A 588 -27.43 -1.59 10.03
C PHE A 588 -28.79 -2.19 9.68
N GLY A 589 -29.75 -1.39 9.19
CA GLY A 589 -31.09 -1.83 8.81
C GLY A 589 -31.98 -2.21 9.99
N VAL A 590 -31.88 -1.49 11.12
CA VAL A 590 -32.67 -1.76 12.33
C VAL A 590 -34.06 -1.11 12.21
N PRO A 591 -35.17 -1.86 12.33
CA PRO A 591 -36.54 -1.31 12.31
C PRO A 591 -36.74 -0.22 13.37
N LYS A 592 -37.52 0.83 13.07
CA LYS A 592 -37.66 2.03 13.94
C LYS A 592 -38.17 1.69 15.33
N GLU A 593 -39.09 0.75 15.40
CA GLU A 593 -39.66 0.14 16.61
C GLU A 593 -38.61 -0.56 17.51
N GLU A 594 -37.46 -0.97 16.95
CA GLU A 594 -36.37 -1.64 17.66
C GLU A 594 -35.17 -0.69 17.93
N GLN A 595 -35.11 0.51 17.35
CA GLN A 595 -33.92 1.38 17.44
C GLN A 595 -33.59 1.83 18.88
N ASP A 596 -34.58 1.97 19.76
CA ASP A 596 -34.43 2.33 21.18
C ASP A 596 -34.55 1.10 22.14
N LYS A 597 -34.39 -0.11 21.61
CA LYS A 597 -34.44 -1.37 22.36
C LYS A 597 -33.45 -1.40 23.54
N VAL A 598 -33.94 -1.91 24.67
CA VAL A 598 -33.18 -2.04 25.92
C VAL A 598 -33.09 -3.51 26.32
N ALA A 599 -31.88 -4.08 26.19
CA ALA A 599 -31.57 -5.44 26.63
C ALA A 599 -31.11 -5.42 28.09
N LYS A 600 -31.99 -5.86 29.01
CA LYS A 600 -31.69 -5.99 30.44
C LYS A 600 -31.05 -7.35 30.74
N PHE A 601 -29.97 -7.36 31.51
CA PHE A 601 -29.26 -8.57 31.92
C PHE A 601 -28.65 -8.41 33.32
N SER A 602 -28.01 -9.46 33.83
CA SER A 602 -27.26 -9.40 35.10
C SER A 602 -25.78 -9.63 34.85
N PHE A 603 -24.95 -8.65 35.24
CA PHE A 603 -23.50 -8.73 35.16
C PHE A 603 -22.94 -8.94 36.57
N HIS A 604 -22.42 -10.14 36.83
CA HIS A 604 -21.95 -10.59 38.16
C HIS A 604 -22.93 -10.27 39.32
N GLY A 605 -24.24 -10.42 39.08
CA GLY A 605 -25.31 -10.17 40.06
C GLY A 605 -25.88 -8.74 40.06
N GLN A 606 -25.25 -7.77 39.38
CA GLN A 606 -25.78 -6.42 39.25
C GLN A 606 -26.74 -6.30 38.05
N PRO A 607 -27.91 -5.63 38.18
CA PRO A 607 -28.82 -5.40 37.07
C PRO A 607 -28.28 -4.29 36.15
N VAL A 608 -28.17 -4.58 34.86
CA VAL A 608 -27.54 -3.70 33.87
C VAL A 608 -28.28 -3.73 32.53
N GLU A 609 -28.06 -2.71 31.70
CA GLU A 609 -28.78 -2.52 30.43
C GLU A 609 -27.81 -2.24 29.28
N LEU A 610 -27.99 -2.95 28.16
CA LEU A 610 -27.38 -2.63 26.87
C LEU A 610 -28.45 -2.05 25.92
N LYS A 611 -28.02 -1.14 25.04
CA LYS A 611 -28.81 -0.58 23.95
C LYS A 611 -28.00 -0.61 22.66
N HIS A 612 -28.66 -0.34 21.54
CA HIS A 612 -27.96 -0.07 20.28
C HIS A 612 -26.98 1.11 20.48
N GLY A 613 -25.68 0.86 20.24
CA GLY A 613 -24.62 1.85 20.41
C GLY A 613 -23.91 1.81 21.76
N SER A 614 -24.32 0.94 22.69
CA SER A 614 -23.56 0.71 23.93
C SER A 614 -22.14 0.26 23.61
N VAL A 615 -21.17 0.91 24.22
CA VAL A 615 -19.75 0.56 24.13
C VAL A 615 -19.51 -0.69 24.99
N VAL A 616 -18.87 -1.70 24.42
CA VAL A 616 -18.49 -2.95 25.11
C VAL A 616 -16.98 -3.23 25.08
N ILE A 617 -16.25 -2.61 24.14
CA ILE A 617 -14.78 -2.61 24.09
C ILE A 617 -14.29 -1.17 23.98
N ALA A 618 -13.33 -0.80 24.82
CA ALA A 618 -12.64 0.49 24.77
C ALA A 618 -11.13 0.28 24.91
N ALA A 619 -10.41 0.36 23.79
CA ALA A 619 -9.01 -0.07 23.72
C ALA A 619 -8.05 1.05 23.31
N ILE A 620 -7.16 1.44 24.22
CA ILE A 620 -5.97 2.23 23.88
C ILE A 620 -4.92 1.23 23.41
N THR A 621 -4.70 1.19 22.09
CA THR A 621 -3.94 0.16 21.37
C THR A 621 -3.33 0.76 20.09
N SER A 622 -2.58 -0.05 19.33
CA SER A 622 -1.86 0.28 18.10
C SER A 622 -0.71 1.26 18.22
N CYS A 623 0.41 0.88 17.58
CA CYS A 623 1.53 1.76 17.26
C CYS A 623 1.11 3.12 16.68
N THR A 624 0.02 3.17 15.89
CA THR A 624 -0.56 4.40 15.30
C THR A 624 -0.66 5.55 16.30
N ASN A 625 -1.04 5.27 17.54
CA ASN A 625 -1.23 6.30 18.58
C ASN A 625 -0.36 6.05 19.83
N THR A 626 0.05 4.82 20.14
CA THR A 626 0.90 4.56 21.33
C THR A 626 2.33 5.07 21.20
N SER A 627 2.79 5.38 19.99
CA SER A 627 4.07 6.06 19.76
C SER A 627 4.02 7.57 19.95
N ASN A 628 2.84 8.13 20.29
CA ASN A 628 2.61 9.56 20.39
C ASN A 628 2.33 9.96 21.85
N PRO A 629 3.34 10.48 22.58
CA PRO A 629 3.19 10.84 23.99
C PRO A 629 2.11 11.88 24.24
N SER A 630 1.86 12.79 23.30
CA SER A 630 0.85 13.85 23.44
C SER A 630 -0.55 13.27 23.65
N VAL A 631 -0.97 12.31 22.81
CA VAL A 631 -2.28 11.66 22.98
C VAL A 631 -2.30 10.65 24.14
N MET A 632 -1.18 9.97 24.42
CA MET A 632 -1.10 9.01 25.53
C MET A 632 -1.15 9.70 26.91
N LEU A 633 -0.43 10.80 27.09
CA LEU A 633 -0.50 11.63 28.30
C LEU A 633 -1.81 12.42 28.34
N GLY A 634 -2.34 12.87 27.20
CA GLY A 634 -3.69 13.43 27.10
C GLY A 634 -4.78 12.46 27.60
N ALA A 635 -4.71 11.17 27.25
CA ALA A 635 -5.62 10.16 27.80
C ALA A 635 -5.48 9.98 29.32
N GLY A 636 -4.24 10.05 29.83
CA GLY A 636 -3.96 10.07 31.26
C GLY A 636 -4.53 11.31 31.97
N LEU A 637 -4.51 12.48 31.33
CA LEU A 637 -5.10 13.73 31.84
C LEU A 637 -6.63 13.68 31.84
N VAL A 638 -7.27 13.15 30.79
CA VAL A 638 -8.73 12.89 30.79
C VAL A 638 -9.10 11.94 31.93
N ALA A 639 -8.36 10.84 32.10
CA ALA A 639 -8.58 9.89 33.18
C ALA A 639 -8.41 10.55 34.56
N LYS A 640 -7.38 11.38 34.74
CA LYS A 640 -7.17 12.18 35.97
C LYS A 640 -8.37 13.08 36.27
N LYS A 641 -8.77 13.95 35.34
CA LYS A 641 -9.88 14.90 35.54
C LYS A 641 -11.19 14.15 35.82
N ALA A 642 -11.46 13.06 35.09
CA ALA A 642 -12.64 12.21 35.32
C ALA A 642 -12.66 11.57 36.72
N CYS A 643 -11.56 10.95 37.17
CA CYS A 643 -11.45 10.38 38.52
C CYS A 643 -11.52 11.45 39.62
N GLU A 644 -10.94 12.63 39.39
CA GLU A 644 -10.96 13.74 40.36
C GLU A 644 -12.37 14.36 40.49
N LEU A 645 -13.20 14.31 39.44
CA LEU A 645 -14.64 14.62 39.50
C LEU A 645 -15.51 13.43 39.98
N GLY A 646 -14.97 12.21 39.99
CA GLY A 646 -15.62 11.00 40.50
C GLY A 646 -16.48 10.25 39.47
N LEU A 647 -16.14 10.32 38.19
CA LEU A 647 -16.75 9.49 37.14
C LEU A 647 -16.14 8.07 37.13
N GLU A 648 -16.94 7.08 36.78
CA GLU A 648 -16.54 5.67 36.70
C GLU A 648 -16.98 5.01 35.37
N ILE A 649 -16.18 4.06 34.87
CA ILE A 649 -16.47 3.29 33.65
C ILE A 649 -17.32 2.07 33.98
N LYS A 650 -18.47 1.95 33.28
CA LYS A 650 -19.47 0.88 33.46
C LYS A 650 -18.81 -0.52 33.49
N PRO A 651 -19.22 -1.41 34.40
CA PRO A 651 -18.41 -2.60 34.74
C PRO A 651 -18.29 -3.63 33.62
N TRP A 652 -19.28 -3.71 32.72
CA TRP A 652 -19.29 -4.64 31.58
C TRP A 652 -18.36 -4.25 30.42
N ILE A 653 -17.81 -3.02 30.41
CA ILE A 653 -16.98 -2.53 29.30
C ILE A 653 -15.58 -3.11 29.45
N LYS A 654 -15.08 -3.81 28.43
CA LYS A 654 -13.71 -4.32 28.38
C LYS A 654 -12.74 -3.18 28.03
N THR A 655 -12.23 -2.48 29.05
CA THR A 655 -11.17 -1.48 28.92
C THR A 655 -9.78 -2.13 28.93
N SER A 656 -8.89 -1.64 28.06
CA SER A 656 -7.52 -2.17 27.92
C SER A 656 -6.53 -1.12 27.44
N LEU A 657 -5.33 -1.08 28.03
CA LEU A 657 -4.18 -0.32 27.54
C LEU A 657 -3.09 -1.29 27.03
N ALA A 658 -2.71 -1.19 25.76
CA ALA A 658 -1.68 -2.03 25.14
C ALA A 658 -0.60 -1.16 24.48
N PRO A 659 0.46 -0.77 25.22
CA PRO A 659 1.47 0.16 24.72
C PRO A 659 2.40 -0.49 23.69
N GLY A 660 2.79 0.25 22.64
CA GLY A 660 3.72 -0.24 21.63
C GLY A 660 5.21 -0.19 22.00
N SER A 661 5.59 0.34 23.17
CA SER A 661 6.92 0.11 23.76
C SER A 661 6.90 0.29 25.28
N GLY A 662 7.92 -0.24 25.97
CA GLY A 662 8.11 -0.04 27.41
C GLY A 662 8.39 1.42 27.81
N VAL A 663 8.70 2.31 26.86
CA VAL A 663 8.91 3.75 27.12
C VAL A 663 7.60 4.43 27.53
N VAL A 664 6.48 4.00 26.94
CA VAL A 664 5.13 4.52 27.23
C VAL A 664 4.78 4.32 28.70
N THR A 665 5.00 3.11 29.22
CA THR A 665 4.81 2.78 30.64
C THR A 665 5.72 3.63 31.53
N LYS A 666 6.97 3.90 31.12
CA LYS A 666 7.89 4.74 31.91
C LYS A 666 7.40 6.18 32.04
N TYR A 667 6.88 6.83 30.98
CA TYR A 667 6.35 8.20 31.10
C TYR A 667 4.95 8.28 31.74
N LEU A 668 4.09 7.26 31.58
CA LEU A 668 2.83 7.16 32.33
C LEU A 668 3.07 6.90 33.83
N LEU A 669 4.15 6.15 34.12
CA LEU A 669 4.85 6.04 35.40
C LEU A 669 5.19 7.42 36.00
N GLN A 670 6.14 8.10 35.34
CA GLN A 670 6.77 9.34 35.78
C GLN A 670 5.79 10.50 35.98
N SER A 671 4.82 10.66 35.08
CA SER A 671 3.75 11.66 35.18
C SER A 671 2.74 11.37 36.29
N GLY A 672 2.77 10.18 36.90
CA GLY A 672 1.79 9.73 37.88
C GLY A 672 0.39 9.50 37.30
N LEU A 673 0.23 9.47 35.98
CA LEU A 673 -1.06 9.34 35.30
C LEU A 673 -1.55 7.89 35.17
N GLN A 674 -0.64 6.90 35.17
CA GLN A 674 -1.00 5.48 35.06
C GLN A 674 -2.01 5.03 36.14
N LYS A 675 -1.95 5.59 37.36
CA LYS A 675 -2.87 5.24 38.45
C LYS A 675 -4.33 5.57 38.13
N TYR A 676 -4.61 6.67 37.41
CA TYR A 676 -5.97 7.06 37.04
C TYR A 676 -6.48 6.22 35.87
N LEU A 677 -5.59 5.88 34.92
CA LEU A 677 -5.91 4.90 33.86
C LEU A 677 -6.27 3.53 34.46
N ASN A 678 -5.49 3.04 35.43
CA ASN A 678 -5.80 1.81 36.18
C ASN A 678 -7.16 1.91 36.91
N GLN A 679 -7.45 3.03 37.59
CA GLN A 679 -8.73 3.25 38.27
C GLN A 679 -9.94 3.16 37.31
N LEU A 680 -9.79 3.66 36.07
CA LEU A 680 -10.80 3.52 35.01
C LEU A 680 -10.74 2.14 34.28
N GLY A 681 -9.89 1.22 34.73
CA GLY A 681 -9.74 -0.12 34.19
C GLY A 681 -8.76 -0.26 33.02
N PHE A 682 -8.20 0.84 32.50
CA PHE A 682 -7.15 0.87 31.47
C PHE A 682 -5.77 0.43 32.02
N HIS A 683 -5.75 -0.75 32.65
CA HIS A 683 -4.54 -1.47 33.02
C HIS A 683 -3.76 -1.88 31.77
N ILE A 684 -2.44 -1.98 31.92
CA ILE A 684 -1.57 -2.52 30.87
C ILE A 684 -1.88 -4.00 30.69
N VAL A 685 -2.26 -4.40 29.47
CA VAL A 685 -2.65 -5.79 29.14
C VAL A 685 -1.58 -6.54 28.32
N GLY A 686 -0.58 -5.84 27.79
CA GLY A 686 0.47 -6.43 26.94
C GLY A 686 1.18 -5.37 26.09
N TYR A 687 2.40 -5.69 25.63
CA TYR A 687 3.17 -4.85 24.70
C TYR A 687 3.12 -5.44 23.29
N GLY A 688 1.98 -5.31 22.62
CA GLY A 688 1.73 -5.91 21.31
C GLY A 688 0.40 -5.50 20.67
N CYS A 689 0.17 -5.96 19.45
CA CYS A 689 -0.88 -5.46 18.56
C CYS A 689 -2.32 -5.68 19.07
N THR A 690 -2.55 -6.68 19.92
CA THR A 690 -3.78 -6.86 20.73
C THR A 690 -5.08 -6.52 19.97
N THR A 691 -5.94 -5.63 20.49
CA THR A 691 -7.24 -5.28 19.91
C THR A 691 -7.13 -4.69 18.50
N CYS A 692 -6.01 -4.06 18.12
CA CYS A 692 -5.83 -3.53 16.76
C CYS A 692 -5.70 -4.62 15.68
N ILE A 693 -5.20 -5.81 16.04
CA ILE A 693 -5.13 -6.96 15.12
C ILE A 693 -6.37 -7.87 15.18
N GLY A 694 -7.29 -7.61 16.12
CA GLY A 694 -8.41 -8.49 16.45
C GLY A 694 -8.13 -9.46 17.59
N ASN A 695 -6.95 -9.40 18.22
CA ASN A 695 -6.60 -10.17 19.41
C ASN A 695 -7.20 -9.55 20.69
N SER A 696 -8.47 -9.13 20.62
CA SER A 696 -9.22 -8.46 21.69
C SER A 696 -9.67 -9.41 22.82
N GLY A 697 -9.59 -10.72 22.60
CA GLY A 697 -10.05 -11.77 23.51
C GLY A 697 -11.57 -11.75 23.73
N GLU A 698 -12.13 -12.82 24.30
CA GLU A 698 -13.57 -12.94 24.51
C GLU A 698 -14.14 -11.82 25.40
N LEU A 699 -15.40 -11.44 25.16
CA LEU A 699 -16.20 -10.67 26.11
C LEU A 699 -16.77 -11.60 27.19
N ASP A 700 -17.23 -11.03 28.32
CA ASP A 700 -17.93 -11.80 29.35
C ASP A 700 -19.15 -12.55 28.77
N GLU A 701 -19.45 -13.74 29.29
CA GLU A 701 -20.52 -14.60 28.76
C GLU A 701 -21.91 -13.96 28.87
N SER A 702 -22.18 -13.19 29.94
CA SER A 702 -23.44 -12.49 30.13
C SER A 702 -23.62 -11.32 29.14
N VAL A 703 -22.52 -10.65 28.77
CA VAL A 703 -22.49 -9.61 27.73
C VAL A 703 -22.66 -10.24 26.35
N SER A 704 -21.92 -11.32 26.08
CA SER A 704 -21.87 -12.01 24.78
C SER A 704 -23.20 -12.65 24.39
N SER A 705 -23.85 -13.33 25.33
CA SER A 705 -25.22 -13.85 25.18
C SER A 705 -26.22 -12.71 24.99
N THR A 706 -26.18 -11.66 25.82
CA THR A 706 -27.11 -10.53 25.71
C THR A 706 -27.01 -9.80 24.37
N ILE A 707 -25.81 -9.63 23.80
CA ILE A 707 -25.63 -9.05 22.46
C ILE A 707 -26.28 -9.94 21.40
N THR A 708 -26.04 -11.25 21.47
CA THR A 708 -26.47 -12.24 20.47
C THR A 708 -27.98 -12.50 20.53
N ASP A 709 -28.51 -12.82 21.71
CA ASP A 709 -29.91 -13.22 21.96
C ASP A 709 -30.91 -12.07 21.80
N LYS A 710 -30.43 -10.82 21.69
CA LYS A 710 -31.25 -9.60 21.55
C LYS A 710 -30.91 -8.81 20.28
N ASP A 711 -29.99 -9.28 19.45
CA ASP A 711 -29.40 -8.59 18.30
C ASP A 711 -29.03 -7.11 18.55
N ILE A 712 -28.25 -6.85 19.59
CA ILE A 712 -27.80 -5.49 19.90
C ILE A 712 -26.63 -5.11 18.98
N ILE A 713 -26.74 -3.94 18.33
CA ILE A 713 -25.60 -3.34 17.61
C ILE A 713 -24.62 -2.75 18.64
N ALA A 714 -23.77 -3.61 19.20
CA ALA A 714 -22.75 -3.22 20.17
C ALA A 714 -21.55 -2.52 19.50
N ALA A 715 -20.97 -1.55 20.22
CA ALA A 715 -19.88 -0.71 19.73
C ALA A 715 -18.52 -1.04 20.37
N ALA A 716 -17.46 -0.97 19.57
CA ALA A 716 -16.08 -0.82 20.03
C ALA A 716 -15.55 0.58 19.71
N VAL A 717 -14.74 1.15 20.61
CA VAL A 717 -13.98 2.37 20.36
C VAL A 717 -12.50 2.07 20.61
N LEU A 718 -11.62 2.38 19.65
CA LEU A 718 -10.21 2.03 19.73
C LEU A 718 -9.29 3.06 19.07
N SER A 719 -8.07 3.21 19.59
CA SER A 719 -7.01 4.03 18.97
C SER A 719 -6.23 3.31 17.87
N GLY A 720 -6.89 2.40 17.15
CA GLY A 720 -6.32 1.67 16.03
C GLY A 720 -6.38 2.44 14.71
N ASN A 721 -6.03 1.76 13.63
CA ASN A 721 -6.14 2.24 12.24
C ASN A 721 -7.19 1.48 11.40
N ARG A 722 -7.72 0.34 11.88
CA ARG A 722 -8.73 -0.47 11.19
C ARG A 722 -9.92 -0.84 12.06
N ASN A 723 -11.12 -0.64 11.51
CA ASN A 723 -12.42 -0.77 12.15
C ASN A 723 -13.44 -1.57 11.30
N PHE A 724 -12.95 -2.42 10.38
CA PHE A 724 -13.83 -3.25 9.55
C PHE A 724 -14.70 -4.18 10.41
N GLU A 725 -15.92 -4.45 9.95
CA GLU A 725 -16.89 -5.26 10.72
C GLU A 725 -16.35 -6.69 10.94
N GLY A 726 -16.26 -7.12 12.20
CA GLY A 726 -15.66 -8.40 12.60
C GLY A 726 -14.12 -8.40 12.70
N ARG A 727 -13.43 -7.27 12.43
CA ARG A 727 -11.96 -7.16 12.60
C ARG A 727 -11.55 -6.93 14.06
N VAL A 728 -12.31 -6.14 14.81
CA VAL A 728 -11.96 -5.75 16.20
C VAL A 728 -12.36 -6.84 17.19
N HIS A 729 -13.62 -7.29 17.11
CA HIS A 729 -14.17 -8.42 17.85
C HIS A 729 -15.38 -8.99 17.06
N PRO A 730 -15.70 -10.29 17.11
CA PRO A 730 -16.82 -10.86 16.35
C PRO A 730 -18.19 -10.25 16.69
N LEU A 731 -18.39 -9.83 17.94
CA LEU A 731 -19.67 -9.29 18.43
C LEU A 731 -19.81 -7.75 18.28
N THR A 732 -18.80 -7.02 17.81
CA THR A 732 -18.90 -5.56 17.63
C THR A 732 -19.20 -5.21 16.17
N ARG A 733 -20.50 -5.10 15.87
CA ARG A 733 -21.02 -4.70 14.54
C ARG A 733 -20.68 -3.24 14.20
N ALA A 734 -20.46 -2.39 15.21
CA ALA A 734 -19.99 -1.01 15.06
C ALA A 734 -18.61 -0.82 15.69
N ASN A 735 -17.67 -0.18 14.97
CA ASN A 735 -16.31 0.03 15.44
C ASN A 735 -15.82 1.44 15.04
N TYR A 736 -15.32 2.20 16.00
CA TYR A 736 -14.92 3.60 15.81
C TYR A 736 -13.44 3.82 16.15
N LEU A 737 -12.71 4.38 15.20
CA LEU A 737 -11.33 4.84 15.38
C LEU A 737 -11.37 6.22 16.04
N ALA A 738 -10.68 6.37 17.17
CA ALA A 738 -10.70 7.58 17.98
C ALA A 738 -9.33 7.84 18.63
N SER A 739 -9.03 9.08 19.00
CA SER A 739 -7.81 9.38 19.76
C SER A 739 -7.84 8.69 21.14
N PRO A 740 -6.70 8.27 21.72
CA PRO A 740 -6.65 7.72 23.08
C PRO A 740 -7.48 8.48 24.14
N PRO A 741 -7.49 9.83 24.22
CA PRO A 741 -8.37 10.54 25.15
C PRO A 741 -9.87 10.42 24.80
N LEU A 742 -10.25 10.37 23.51
CA LEU A 742 -11.63 10.04 23.11
C LEU A 742 -12.02 8.60 23.48
N VAL A 743 -11.10 7.63 23.42
CA VAL A 743 -11.36 6.25 23.88
C VAL A 743 -11.76 6.24 25.37
N VAL A 744 -11.09 7.05 26.21
CA VAL A 744 -11.47 7.22 27.62
C VAL A 744 -12.84 7.89 27.75
N ALA A 745 -13.11 8.98 27.01
CA ALA A 745 -14.38 9.69 27.07
C ALA A 745 -15.60 8.83 26.65
N TYR A 746 -15.50 8.07 25.55
CA TYR A 746 -16.55 7.15 25.13
C TYR A 746 -16.76 5.98 26.11
N ALA A 747 -15.70 5.53 26.79
CA ALA A 747 -15.81 4.47 27.79
C ALA A 747 -16.45 4.95 29.10
N LEU A 748 -16.26 6.22 29.48
CA LEU A 748 -16.98 6.88 30.57
C LEU A 748 -18.48 7.05 30.24
N ALA A 749 -18.79 7.54 29.04
CA ALA A 749 -20.18 7.67 28.56
C ALA A 749 -20.88 6.32 28.38
N GLY A 750 -20.13 5.27 28.00
CA GLY A 750 -20.64 3.91 27.78
C GLY A 750 -21.50 3.73 26.53
N THR A 751 -21.60 4.73 25.66
CA THR A 751 -22.36 4.71 24.41
C THR A 751 -21.72 5.60 23.35
N VAL A 752 -21.94 5.29 22.07
CA VAL A 752 -21.66 6.21 20.94
C VAL A 752 -22.86 7.11 20.60
N ASP A 753 -24.03 6.86 21.19
CA ASP A 753 -25.27 7.65 21.05
C ASP A 753 -25.25 8.90 21.95
N ILE A 754 -24.18 9.71 21.88
CA ILE A 754 -23.95 10.89 22.74
C ILE A 754 -23.50 12.11 21.95
N ASP A 755 -24.06 13.27 22.29
CA ASP A 755 -23.70 14.60 21.81
C ASP A 755 -22.87 15.31 22.91
N PHE A 756 -21.53 15.17 22.85
CA PHE A 756 -20.62 15.65 23.90
C PHE A 756 -20.66 17.17 24.16
N ASP A 757 -21.21 17.97 23.24
CA ASP A 757 -21.40 19.42 23.41
C ASP A 757 -22.65 19.75 24.26
N LYS A 758 -23.60 18.82 24.39
CA LYS A 758 -24.95 19.07 24.93
C LYS A 758 -25.38 18.11 26.04
N GLU A 759 -24.80 16.91 26.09
CA GLU A 759 -25.14 15.86 27.04
C GLU A 759 -23.97 15.61 28.02
N PRO A 760 -24.24 15.39 29.32
CA PRO A 760 -23.19 15.03 30.27
C PRO A 760 -22.69 13.60 30.05
N ILE A 761 -21.41 13.39 30.34
CA ILE A 761 -20.75 12.07 30.33
C ILE A 761 -21.23 11.24 31.53
N GLY A 762 -21.53 11.92 32.64
CA GLY A 762 -22.13 11.33 33.83
C GLY A 762 -22.27 12.34 34.96
N THR A 763 -22.78 11.89 36.09
CA THR A 763 -22.90 12.69 37.32
C THR A 763 -21.64 12.51 38.16
N GLY A 764 -21.03 13.61 38.58
CA GLY A 764 -19.86 13.62 39.47
C GLY A 764 -20.21 13.35 40.93
N LYS A 765 -19.18 13.15 41.76
CA LYS A 765 -19.29 12.80 43.19
C LYS A 765 -19.98 13.86 44.08
N ASP A 766 -20.19 15.07 43.56
CA ASP A 766 -20.90 16.17 44.22
C ASP A 766 -22.35 16.33 43.72
N GLY A 767 -22.83 15.39 42.90
CA GLY A 767 -24.19 15.37 42.35
C GLY A 767 -24.41 16.26 41.14
N LYS A 768 -23.35 16.90 40.58
CA LYS A 768 -23.46 17.72 39.37
C LYS A 768 -23.22 16.92 38.09
N ASP A 769 -23.83 17.37 37.00
CA ASP A 769 -23.52 16.91 35.64
C ASP A 769 -22.09 17.30 35.23
N VAL A 770 -21.34 16.36 34.68
CA VAL A 770 -19.98 16.55 34.15
C VAL A 770 -20.00 16.40 32.63
N TYR A 771 -19.54 17.42 31.91
CA TYR A 771 -19.51 17.49 30.45
C TYR A 771 -18.11 17.20 29.90
N PHE A 772 -18.03 16.92 28.59
CA PHE A 772 -16.77 16.61 27.90
C PHE A 772 -15.68 17.67 28.12
N LYS A 773 -16.05 18.95 27.99
CA LYS A 773 -15.18 20.11 28.22
C LYS A 773 -14.55 20.16 29.63
N ASP A 774 -15.18 19.55 30.63
CA ASP A 774 -14.75 19.62 32.03
C ASP A 774 -13.62 18.60 32.32
N ILE A 775 -13.48 17.57 31.47
CA ILE A 775 -12.42 16.55 31.54
C ILE A 775 -11.40 16.62 30.40
N TRP A 776 -11.62 17.43 29.36
CA TRP A 776 -10.67 17.58 28.26
C TRP A 776 -9.43 18.40 28.69
N PRO A 777 -8.21 18.02 28.28
CA PRO A 777 -7.02 18.83 28.49
C PRO A 777 -6.83 19.87 27.38
N SER A 778 -6.15 20.98 27.71
CA SER A 778 -5.62 21.89 26.69
C SER A 778 -4.30 21.36 26.10
N ASN A 779 -3.91 21.88 24.94
CA ASN A 779 -2.65 21.51 24.28
C ASN A 779 -1.44 21.90 25.15
N GLU A 780 -1.56 22.96 25.95
CA GLU A 780 -0.54 23.42 26.89
C GLU A 780 -0.41 22.49 28.10
N GLU A 781 -1.54 22.04 28.69
CA GLU A 781 -1.54 21.01 29.76
C GLU A 781 -0.87 19.71 29.30
N VAL A 782 -1.11 19.31 28.04
CA VAL A 782 -0.46 18.14 27.44
C VAL A 782 1.03 18.39 27.24
N ALA A 783 1.43 19.54 26.67
CA ALA A 783 2.82 19.86 26.36
C ALA A 783 3.71 19.93 27.62
N GLU A 784 3.21 20.51 28.72
CA GLU A 784 3.93 20.57 30.00
C GLU A 784 4.22 19.16 30.55
N VAL A 785 3.25 18.26 30.49
CA VAL A 785 3.43 16.87 30.95
C VAL A 785 4.34 16.07 30.01
N VAL A 786 4.25 16.28 28.69
CA VAL A 786 5.19 15.68 27.71
C VAL A 786 6.63 16.12 28.01
N GLN A 787 6.87 17.44 28.14
CA GLN A 787 8.21 17.99 28.36
C GLN A 787 8.84 17.55 29.69
N SER A 788 8.02 17.41 30.74
CA SER A 788 8.49 16.97 32.06
C SER A 788 8.66 15.46 32.21
N SER A 789 7.97 14.65 31.40
CA SER A 789 7.88 13.19 31.60
C SER A 789 8.56 12.34 30.51
N VAL A 790 8.79 12.86 29.30
CA VAL A 790 9.35 12.09 28.17
C VAL A 790 10.86 12.35 28.05
N LEU A 791 11.67 11.54 28.76
CA LEU A 791 13.10 11.79 28.95
C LEU A 791 14.00 10.80 28.18
N PRO A 792 15.16 11.22 27.61
CA PRO A 792 16.03 10.34 26.80
C PRO A 792 16.52 9.07 27.52
N GLY A 793 16.73 9.15 28.83
CA GLY A 793 17.10 8.00 29.65
C GLY A 793 16.05 6.87 29.65
N MET A 794 14.78 7.18 29.38
CA MET A 794 13.72 6.17 29.27
C MET A 794 13.84 5.35 28.00
N PHE A 795 14.16 5.97 26.86
CA PHE A 795 14.42 5.27 25.59
C PHE A 795 15.67 4.41 25.72
N LYS A 796 16.81 5.01 26.11
CA LYS A 796 18.09 4.31 26.26
C LYS A 796 17.97 3.08 27.18
N SER A 797 17.42 3.23 28.38
CA SER A 797 17.22 2.12 29.33
C SER A 797 16.14 1.09 28.92
N THR A 798 15.34 1.35 27.89
CA THR A 798 14.42 0.35 27.31
C THR A 798 15.13 -0.44 26.22
N TYR A 799 15.82 0.24 25.32
CA TYR A 799 16.45 -0.40 24.16
C TYR A 799 17.82 -1.04 24.48
N GLU A 800 18.49 -0.65 25.57
CA GLU A 800 19.59 -1.43 26.17
C GLU A 800 19.13 -2.76 26.79
N ALA A 801 17.82 -2.97 26.98
CA ALA A 801 17.24 -4.20 27.52
C ALA A 801 16.56 -5.08 26.45
N ILE A 802 16.16 -4.50 25.31
CA ILE A 802 15.27 -5.18 24.34
C ILE A 802 15.84 -6.50 23.79
N THR A 803 17.14 -6.53 23.49
CA THR A 803 17.84 -7.71 22.96
C THR A 803 18.24 -8.72 24.04
N LYS A 804 18.16 -8.35 25.33
CA LYS A 804 18.42 -9.26 26.46
C LYS A 804 17.24 -10.20 26.73
N GLY A 805 16.05 -9.84 26.27
CA GLY A 805 14.82 -10.63 26.40
C GLY A 805 14.30 -10.83 27.81
N ASN A 806 13.11 -11.40 27.90
CA ASN A 806 12.49 -11.77 29.18
C ASN A 806 12.94 -13.19 29.62
N PRO A 807 12.79 -13.56 30.92
CA PRO A 807 13.25 -14.85 31.42
C PRO A 807 12.63 -16.07 30.70
N MET A 808 11.36 -15.98 30.28
CA MET A 808 10.68 -17.06 29.55
C MET A 808 11.32 -17.27 28.17
N TRP A 809 11.56 -16.21 27.40
CA TRP A 809 12.28 -16.26 26.13
C TRP A 809 13.69 -16.84 26.31
N ASN A 810 14.41 -16.39 27.34
CA ASN A 810 15.77 -16.86 27.61
C ASN A 810 15.81 -18.34 27.97
N SER A 811 14.80 -18.86 28.69
CA SER A 811 14.66 -20.28 29.03
C SER A 811 14.40 -21.23 27.85
N LEU A 812 13.98 -20.71 26.68
CA LEU A 812 13.75 -21.54 25.49
C LEU A 812 15.08 -22.14 24.99
N SER A 813 15.24 -23.45 25.16
CA SER A 813 16.33 -24.21 24.53
C SER A 813 16.05 -24.37 23.03
N VAL A 814 17.08 -24.20 22.20
CA VAL A 814 17.02 -24.36 20.74
C VAL A 814 18.26 -25.11 20.25
N PRO A 815 18.17 -25.93 19.18
CA PRO A 815 19.33 -26.59 18.60
C PRO A 815 20.32 -25.58 17.99
N SER A 816 21.61 -25.88 18.04
CA SER A 816 22.68 -25.10 17.37
C SER A 816 22.92 -25.51 15.90
N SER A 817 21.98 -26.26 15.30
CA SER A 817 22.06 -26.73 13.91
C SER A 817 21.67 -25.62 12.93
N SER A 818 22.39 -25.51 11.80
CA SER A 818 22.06 -24.59 10.70
C SER A 818 20.89 -25.08 9.83
N LEU A 819 20.62 -26.40 9.82
CA LEU A 819 19.40 -27.00 9.29
C LEU A 819 18.38 -27.19 10.41
N TYR A 820 17.09 -27.05 10.12
CA TYR A 820 16.04 -27.22 11.12
C TYR A 820 15.69 -28.70 11.34
N ALA A 821 15.37 -29.05 12.60
CA ALA A 821 14.96 -30.39 12.97
C ALA A 821 13.42 -30.47 13.01
N TRP A 822 12.80 -30.75 11.87
CA TRP A 822 11.35 -30.85 11.71
C TRP A 822 10.75 -31.96 12.61
N ASP A 823 9.81 -31.61 13.49
CA ASP A 823 9.04 -32.59 14.28
C ASP A 823 7.75 -32.99 13.52
N PRO A 824 7.58 -34.25 13.09
CA PRO A 824 6.38 -34.70 12.39
C PRO A 824 5.10 -34.64 13.25
N ASN A 825 5.22 -34.51 14.57
CA ASN A 825 4.09 -34.35 15.49
C ASN A 825 3.61 -32.88 15.59
N SER A 826 4.42 -31.92 15.11
CA SER A 826 4.10 -30.50 15.22
C SER A 826 2.75 -30.14 14.61
N THR A 827 2.10 -29.15 15.24
CA THR A 827 0.90 -28.48 14.71
C THR A 827 1.15 -26.99 14.42
N TYR A 828 2.40 -26.51 14.53
CA TYR A 828 2.77 -25.11 14.30
C TYR A 828 3.85 -24.92 13.22
N ILE A 829 4.80 -25.86 13.09
CA ILE A 829 5.96 -25.78 12.19
C ILE A 829 6.08 -27.11 11.41
N HIS A 830 5.99 -27.07 10.08
CA HIS A 830 6.01 -28.25 9.21
C HIS A 830 6.86 -27.95 7.96
N GLU A 831 7.41 -28.97 7.29
CA GLU A 831 8.14 -28.79 6.01
C GLU A 831 7.11 -28.74 4.86
N PRO A 832 6.76 -27.56 4.31
CA PRO A 832 5.89 -27.48 3.14
C PRO A 832 6.51 -28.16 1.92
N PRO A 833 5.70 -28.79 1.05
CA PRO A 833 6.19 -29.61 -0.07
C PRO A 833 6.81 -28.82 -1.24
N TYR A 834 7.02 -27.50 -1.12
CA TYR A 834 7.42 -26.59 -2.20
C TYR A 834 8.66 -27.04 -2.98
N PHE A 835 9.63 -27.64 -2.28
CA PHE A 835 10.93 -28.02 -2.83
C PHE A 835 11.19 -29.52 -2.76
N LYS A 836 10.14 -30.35 -2.67
CA LYS A 836 10.28 -31.80 -2.50
C LYS A 836 10.84 -32.47 -3.75
N ASP A 837 10.26 -32.15 -4.90
CA ASP A 837 10.57 -32.74 -6.21
C ASP A 837 11.40 -31.76 -7.09
N MET A 838 12.20 -30.90 -6.46
CA MET A 838 12.94 -29.83 -7.15
C MET A 838 14.22 -30.34 -7.82
N THR A 839 14.44 -29.93 -9.07
CA THR A 839 15.62 -30.24 -9.90
C THR A 839 16.48 -29.01 -10.16
N MET A 840 17.76 -29.21 -10.49
CA MET A 840 18.65 -28.11 -10.94
C MET A 840 18.19 -27.45 -12.24
N ASP A 841 17.58 -28.21 -13.15
CA ASP A 841 16.96 -27.66 -14.35
C ASP A 841 15.60 -27.01 -14.04
N PRO A 842 15.27 -25.85 -14.67
CA PRO A 842 13.95 -25.25 -14.59
C PRO A 842 12.85 -26.16 -15.18
N PRO A 843 11.64 -26.22 -14.57
CA PRO A 843 10.52 -27.05 -15.02
C PRO A 843 9.75 -26.48 -16.22
N GLY A 844 10.31 -25.49 -16.93
CA GLY A 844 9.70 -24.82 -18.09
C GLY A 844 8.48 -23.93 -17.77
N PRO A 845 7.94 -23.21 -18.78
CA PRO A 845 6.57 -22.74 -18.72
C PRO A 845 5.59 -23.93 -18.74
N ARG A 846 4.36 -23.73 -18.26
CA ARG A 846 3.27 -24.70 -18.39
C ARG A 846 1.99 -23.99 -18.81
N GLY A 847 1.26 -24.54 -19.78
CA GLY A 847 -0.12 -24.16 -20.04
C GLY A 847 -1.07 -24.67 -18.94
N VAL A 848 -2.38 -24.46 -19.14
CA VAL A 848 -3.44 -25.10 -18.35
C VAL A 848 -4.42 -25.74 -19.33
N LYS A 849 -4.84 -26.98 -19.07
CA LYS A 849 -5.70 -27.73 -19.99
C LYS A 849 -6.89 -28.33 -19.25
N ASP A 850 -8.08 -28.17 -19.84
CA ASP A 850 -9.36 -28.76 -19.43
C ASP A 850 -9.69 -28.58 -17.93
N ALA A 851 -9.27 -27.45 -17.34
CA ALA A 851 -9.30 -27.21 -15.91
C ALA A 851 -10.68 -26.72 -15.41
N TYR A 852 -11.08 -27.18 -14.22
CA TYR A 852 -12.35 -26.81 -13.61
C TYR A 852 -12.29 -25.46 -12.90
N CYS A 853 -13.41 -24.73 -12.85
CA CYS A 853 -13.53 -23.61 -11.92
C CYS A 853 -13.67 -24.14 -10.49
N LEU A 854 -12.72 -23.84 -9.61
CA LEU A 854 -12.85 -24.14 -8.17
C LEU A 854 -13.78 -23.12 -7.49
N LEU A 855 -13.74 -21.85 -7.92
CA LEU A 855 -14.39 -20.70 -7.30
C LEU A 855 -14.72 -19.64 -8.36
N HIS A 856 -15.94 -19.09 -8.31
CA HIS A 856 -16.35 -17.96 -9.14
C HIS A 856 -16.81 -16.81 -8.23
N PHE A 857 -16.12 -15.67 -8.28
CA PHE A 857 -16.33 -14.55 -7.37
C PHE A 857 -16.92 -13.29 -8.03
N GLY A 858 -17.40 -12.37 -7.18
CA GLY A 858 -17.63 -10.97 -7.53
C GLY A 858 -16.35 -10.11 -7.41
N ASP A 859 -16.55 -8.80 -7.33
CA ASP A 859 -15.48 -7.81 -7.15
C ASP A 859 -14.98 -7.74 -5.68
N SER A 860 -13.81 -7.14 -5.47
CA SER A 860 -13.20 -6.78 -4.18
C SER A 860 -13.02 -7.93 -3.16
N ILE A 861 -12.71 -9.15 -3.65
CA ILE A 861 -12.30 -10.28 -2.80
C ILE A 861 -10.95 -9.97 -2.13
N THR A 862 -10.98 -9.75 -0.81
CA THR A 862 -9.78 -9.41 -0.04
C THR A 862 -8.91 -10.62 0.35
N THR A 863 -7.65 -10.40 0.71
CA THR A 863 -6.78 -11.46 1.25
C THR A 863 -7.26 -12.05 2.57
N ASP A 864 -8.17 -11.39 3.29
CA ASP A 864 -8.89 -11.97 4.45
C ASP A 864 -9.91 -13.04 4.03
N HIS A 865 -10.49 -12.95 2.82
CA HIS A 865 -11.35 -13.99 2.26
C HIS A 865 -10.54 -15.17 1.75
N ILE A 866 -9.40 -14.91 1.10
CA ILE A 866 -8.51 -15.94 0.52
C ILE A 866 -7.74 -16.69 1.63
N SER A 867 -7.20 -15.97 2.61
CA SER A 867 -6.38 -16.49 3.70
C SER A 867 -6.75 -15.79 5.02
N PRO A 868 -7.82 -16.21 5.72
CA PRO A 868 -8.18 -15.68 7.04
C PRO A 868 -7.03 -15.81 8.06
N ALA A 869 -7.02 -14.95 9.08
CA ALA A 869 -5.99 -14.92 10.12
C ALA A 869 -6.53 -15.02 11.56
N GLY A 870 -7.85 -14.90 11.76
CA GLY A 870 -8.51 -14.99 13.08
C GLY A 870 -8.72 -16.42 13.57
N SER A 871 -9.64 -16.59 14.52
CA SER A 871 -9.98 -17.86 15.17
C SER A 871 -10.44 -18.95 14.18
N ILE A 872 -10.07 -20.19 14.46
CA ILE A 872 -10.43 -21.35 13.63
C ILE A 872 -11.84 -21.85 14.00
N HIS A 873 -12.77 -21.85 13.04
CA HIS A 873 -14.16 -22.27 13.29
C HIS A 873 -14.23 -23.77 13.60
N LYS A 874 -15.01 -24.15 14.64
CA LYS A 874 -15.04 -25.51 15.23
C LYS A 874 -15.38 -26.63 14.22
N GLU A 875 -16.14 -26.32 13.18
CA GLU A 875 -16.59 -27.28 12.16
C GLU A 875 -15.71 -27.29 10.89
N SER A 876 -14.71 -26.40 10.80
CA SER A 876 -13.85 -26.25 9.63
C SER A 876 -12.94 -27.46 9.37
N PRO A 877 -12.46 -27.68 8.14
CA PRO A 877 -11.47 -28.72 7.85
C PRO A 877 -10.20 -28.60 8.71
N ALA A 878 -9.78 -27.36 9.03
CA ALA A 878 -8.63 -27.10 9.89
C ALA A 878 -8.88 -27.54 11.35
N ALA A 879 -10.08 -27.30 11.88
CA ALA A 879 -10.47 -27.78 13.21
C ALA A 879 -10.52 -29.31 13.29
N LYS A 880 -11.03 -30.00 12.25
CA LYS A 880 -11.04 -31.47 12.17
C LYS A 880 -9.61 -32.04 12.23
N TYR A 881 -8.70 -31.53 11.40
CA TYR A 881 -7.28 -31.91 11.40
C TYR A 881 -6.58 -31.66 12.75
N LEU A 882 -6.89 -30.54 13.42
CA LEU A 882 -6.35 -30.25 14.75
C LEU A 882 -6.89 -31.21 15.82
N LEU A 883 -8.19 -31.57 15.77
CA LEU A 883 -8.79 -32.57 16.66
C LEU A 883 -8.23 -33.98 16.42
N GLU A 884 -8.02 -34.36 15.16
CA GLU A 884 -7.38 -35.64 14.77
C GLU A 884 -5.94 -35.75 15.30
N ARG A 885 -5.23 -34.63 15.43
CA ARG A 885 -3.92 -34.53 16.11
C ARG A 885 -4.02 -34.24 17.63
N GLY A 886 -5.20 -34.37 18.24
CA GLY A 886 -5.40 -34.26 19.69
C GLY A 886 -5.40 -32.83 20.27
N VAL A 887 -5.42 -31.78 19.44
CA VAL A 887 -5.49 -30.39 19.89
C VAL A 887 -6.93 -30.05 20.29
N HIS A 888 -7.15 -29.61 21.53
CA HIS A 888 -8.48 -29.22 22.01
C HIS A 888 -8.95 -27.88 21.39
N PRO A 889 -10.27 -27.62 21.28
CA PRO A 889 -10.79 -26.40 20.64
C PRO A 889 -10.31 -25.07 21.22
N ARG A 890 -10.05 -24.99 22.53
CA ARG A 890 -9.47 -23.80 23.19
C ARG A 890 -8.01 -23.55 22.78
N ASP A 891 -7.32 -24.62 22.37
CA ASP A 891 -5.89 -24.67 22.05
C ASP A 891 -5.65 -24.62 20.52
N PHE A 892 -6.72 -24.53 19.70
CA PHE A 892 -6.64 -24.31 18.25
C PHE A 892 -5.82 -23.06 17.89
N ASN A 893 -5.92 -22.00 18.72
CA ASN A 893 -5.33 -20.69 18.46
C ASN A 893 -5.90 -20.06 17.15
N SER A 894 -5.22 -19.10 16.54
CA SER A 894 -5.66 -18.44 15.29
C SER A 894 -5.01 -19.04 14.04
N TYR A 895 -5.63 -18.85 12.87
CA TYR A 895 -4.97 -19.15 11.59
C TYR A 895 -3.65 -18.36 11.45
N GLY A 896 -3.57 -17.13 11.99
CA GLY A 896 -2.36 -16.32 11.97
C GLY A 896 -1.16 -16.97 12.67
N SER A 897 -1.38 -17.64 13.82
CA SER A 897 -0.28 -18.31 14.52
C SER A 897 0.11 -19.66 13.89
N ARG A 898 -0.81 -20.31 13.18
CA ARG A 898 -0.62 -21.60 12.49
C ARG A 898 0.12 -21.52 11.15
N ARG A 899 0.59 -20.33 10.73
CA ARG A 899 1.21 -20.07 9.42
C ARG A 899 2.52 -20.79 9.11
N GLY A 900 3.17 -21.41 10.09
CA GLY A 900 4.30 -22.31 9.85
C GLY A 900 3.88 -23.75 9.51
N ASN A 901 2.58 -24.06 9.47
CA ASN A 901 2.03 -25.38 9.20
C ASN A 901 1.09 -25.31 7.98
N ASP A 902 1.58 -25.78 6.83
CA ASP A 902 0.84 -25.72 5.57
C ASP A 902 -0.41 -26.60 5.58
N GLU A 903 -0.40 -27.76 6.23
CA GLU A 903 -1.59 -28.61 6.39
C GLU A 903 -2.76 -27.83 7.05
N VAL A 904 -2.51 -27.01 8.08
CA VAL A 904 -3.54 -26.13 8.66
C VAL A 904 -3.94 -24.99 7.72
N MET A 905 -2.97 -24.33 7.09
CA MET A 905 -3.22 -23.13 6.27
C MET A 905 -3.93 -23.43 4.94
N VAL A 906 -3.64 -24.57 4.30
CA VAL A 906 -4.35 -25.03 3.10
C VAL A 906 -5.81 -25.37 3.43
N ARG A 907 -6.06 -25.98 4.60
CA ARG A 907 -7.42 -26.19 5.14
C ARG A 907 -8.12 -24.89 5.57
N GLY A 908 -7.35 -23.83 5.83
CA GLY A 908 -7.83 -22.47 6.08
C GLY A 908 -8.00 -21.61 4.82
N THR A 909 -7.52 -22.06 3.65
CA THR A 909 -7.57 -21.28 2.42
C THR A 909 -9.00 -21.25 1.88
N PHE A 910 -9.50 -20.04 1.61
CA PHE A 910 -10.91 -19.73 1.36
C PHE A 910 -11.87 -20.15 2.49
N ALA A 911 -11.39 -20.40 3.72
CA ALA A 911 -12.21 -20.82 4.85
C ALA A 911 -12.96 -19.67 5.57
N ASN A 912 -13.07 -18.48 4.95
CA ASN A 912 -13.73 -17.32 5.56
C ASN A 912 -15.27 -17.49 5.54
N ILE A 913 -15.91 -17.34 6.70
CA ILE A 913 -17.37 -17.48 6.86
C ILE A 913 -18.21 -16.44 6.11
N ARG A 914 -17.59 -15.35 5.61
CA ARG A 914 -18.23 -14.30 4.81
C ARG A 914 -17.95 -14.40 3.31
N LEU A 915 -17.32 -15.48 2.85
CA LEU A 915 -17.03 -15.71 1.43
C LEU A 915 -18.34 -15.82 0.61
N VAL A 916 -18.42 -15.12 -0.52
CA VAL A 916 -19.58 -15.17 -1.43
C VAL A 916 -19.15 -15.77 -2.77
N ASN A 917 -19.53 -17.03 -3.01
CA ASN A 917 -19.19 -17.79 -4.21
C ASN A 917 -20.41 -17.89 -5.14
N LYS A 918 -20.28 -17.39 -6.37
CA LYS A 918 -21.36 -17.38 -7.38
C LYS A 918 -21.82 -18.78 -7.75
N LEU A 919 -20.95 -19.80 -7.66
CA LEU A 919 -21.31 -21.22 -7.86
C LEU A 919 -22.37 -21.73 -6.87
N LEU A 920 -22.61 -21.01 -5.76
CA LEU A 920 -23.61 -21.37 -4.74
C LEU A 920 -24.90 -20.54 -4.81
N ASN A 921 -25.13 -19.79 -5.90
CA ASN A 921 -26.32 -18.95 -6.10
C ASN A 921 -26.59 -17.93 -4.97
N GLY A 922 -25.51 -17.41 -4.35
CA GLY A 922 -25.60 -16.40 -3.29
C GLY A 922 -25.56 -16.94 -1.85
N GLU A 923 -25.39 -18.26 -1.64
CA GLU A 923 -25.06 -18.79 -0.31
C GLU A 923 -23.73 -18.19 0.19
N VAL A 924 -23.74 -17.60 1.38
CA VAL A 924 -22.55 -17.05 2.04
C VAL A 924 -21.90 -18.14 2.89
N GLY A 925 -20.62 -18.42 2.66
CA GLY A 925 -19.85 -19.38 3.45
C GLY A 925 -18.64 -19.98 2.73
N PRO A 926 -17.80 -20.75 3.45
CA PRO A 926 -16.51 -21.25 2.98
C PRO A 926 -16.66 -22.52 2.12
N LYS A 927 -17.49 -22.45 1.09
CA LYS A 927 -17.94 -23.60 0.29
C LYS A 927 -17.76 -23.39 -1.22
N THR A 928 -17.82 -24.49 -1.96
CA THR A 928 -17.97 -24.50 -3.42
C THR A 928 -18.71 -25.73 -3.91
N VAL A 929 -18.99 -25.80 -5.22
CA VAL A 929 -19.58 -26.96 -5.89
C VAL A 929 -18.45 -27.79 -6.52
N HIS A 930 -18.40 -29.09 -6.24
CA HIS A 930 -17.58 -30.03 -7.01
C HIS A 930 -18.34 -30.39 -8.30
N ILE A 931 -18.03 -29.67 -9.39
CA ILE A 931 -18.76 -29.65 -10.65
C ILE A 931 -19.08 -31.05 -11.20
N PRO A 932 -18.15 -32.04 -11.22
CA PRO A 932 -18.44 -33.40 -11.70
C PRO A 932 -19.53 -34.16 -10.94
N THR A 933 -19.92 -33.71 -9.74
CA THR A 933 -20.92 -34.39 -8.88
C THR A 933 -22.06 -33.48 -8.43
N GLY A 934 -21.98 -32.17 -8.64
CA GLY A 934 -22.92 -31.18 -8.10
C GLY A 934 -22.90 -31.01 -6.57
N GLU A 935 -22.01 -31.69 -5.85
CA GLU A 935 -21.97 -31.70 -4.39
C GLU A 935 -21.42 -30.38 -3.82
N LYS A 936 -22.13 -29.80 -2.83
CA LYS A 936 -21.68 -28.64 -2.06
C LYS A 936 -20.72 -29.08 -0.95
N LEU A 937 -19.46 -28.66 -1.06
CA LEU A 937 -18.37 -29.05 -0.17
C LEU A 937 -17.70 -27.81 0.45
N SER A 938 -16.82 -28.00 1.45
CA SER A 938 -15.83 -26.96 1.75
C SER A 938 -14.87 -26.79 0.57
N VAL A 939 -14.27 -25.61 0.43
CA VAL A 939 -13.33 -25.34 -0.69
C VAL A 939 -12.13 -26.29 -0.65
N PHE A 940 -11.64 -26.63 0.55
CA PHE A 940 -10.57 -27.61 0.74
C PHE A 940 -10.98 -29.01 0.26
N ASP A 941 -12.15 -29.52 0.68
CA ASP A 941 -12.60 -30.87 0.33
C ASP A 941 -12.82 -31.00 -1.19
N ALA A 942 -13.37 -29.98 -1.84
CA ALA A 942 -13.53 -29.93 -3.29
C ALA A 942 -12.18 -29.92 -4.04
N ALA A 943 -11.24 -29.08 -3.59
CA ALA A 943 -9.90 -28.98 -4.17
C ALA A 943 -9.13 -30.31 -4.05
N MET A 944 -9.21 -30.97 -2.89
CA MET A 944 -8.55 -32.27 -2.68
C MET A 944 -9.17 -33.37 -3.56
N ARG A 945 -10.48 -33.34 -3.82
CA ARG A 945 -11.12 -34.26 -4.79
C ARG A 945 -10.58 -34.06 -6.21
N TYR A 946 -10.56 -32.83 -6.73
CA TYR A 946 -9.98 -32.54 -8.06
C TYR A 946 -8.51 -32.99 -8.14
N ARG A 947 -7.70 -32.66 -7.12
CA ARG A 947 -6.29 -33.04 -7.02
C ARG A 947 -6.08 -34.58 -6.99
N ALA A 948 -6.97 -35.32 -6.33
CA ALA A 948 -6.88 -36.79 -6.25
C ALA A 948 -7.11 -37.50 -7.59
N VAL A 949 -7.86 -36.89 -8.53
CA VAL A 949 -8.06 -37.39 -9.90
C VAL A 949 -7.20 -36.67 -10.94
N GLY A 950 -6.18 -35.92 -10.50
CA GLY A 950 -5.23 -35.23 -11.38
C GLY A 950 -5.82 -34.08 -12.20
N GLN A 951 -6.96 -33.53 -11.78
CA GLN A 951 -7.64 -32.44 -12.48
C GLN A 951 -7.12 -31.08 -12.05
N ASP A 952 -6.80 -30.24 -13.03
CA ASP A 952 -6.36 -28.87 -12.81
C ASP A 952 -7.55 -27.95 -12.48
N THR A 953 -7.27 -26.86 -11.76
CA THR A 953 -8.31 -25.89 -11.39
C THR A 953 -7.89 -24.43 -11.61
N ILE A 954 -8.89 -23.57 -11.80
CA ILE A 954 -8.75 -22.11 -11.89
C ILE A 954 -9.73 -21.40 -10.94
N VAL A 955 -9.53 -20.09 -10.75
CA VAL A 955 -10.47 -19.19 -10.08
C VAL A 955 -10.92 -18.10 -11.06
N LEU A 956 -12.23 -17.80 -11.08
CA LEU A 956 -12.79 -16.62 -11.76
C LEU A 956 -13.10 -15.53 -10.73
N ALA A 957 -12.78 -14.27 -11.04
CA ALA A 957 -12.97 -13.16 -10.12
C ALA A 957 -13.38 -11.85 -10.81
N GLY A 958 -13.91 -10.92 -10.02
CA GLY A 958 -14.22 -9.55 -10.42
C GLY A 958 -12.98 -8.64 -10.47
N ALA A 959 -13.20 -7.35 -10.22
CA ALA A 959 -12.16 -6.35 -10.00
C ALA A 959 -11.55 -6.48 -8.59
N GLU A 960 -10.38 -5.87 -8.38
CA GLU A 960 -9.70 -5.75 -7.08
C GLU A 960 -9.44 -7.09 -6.34
N TYR A 961 -9.23 -8.17 -7.09
CA TYR A 961 -8.96 -9.48 -6.50
C TYR A 961 -7.62 -9.47 -5.74
N GLY A 962 -7.66 -9.89 -4.48
CA GLY A 962 -6.50 -9.89 -3.57
C GLY A 962 -6.27 -8.61 -2.79
N SER A 963 -7.27 -7.74 -2.64
CA SER A 963 -7.15 -6.48 -1.90
C SER A 963 -6.87 -6.67 -0.39
N GLY A 964 -6.17 -5.72 0.26
CA GLY A 964 -5.96 -5.71 1.72
C GLY A 964 -4.54 -6.07 2.17
N SER A 965 -4.41 -6.82 3.27
CA SER A 965 -3.10 -7.16 3.86
C SER A 965 -2.24 -8.06 2.97
N SER A 966 -0.92 -7.84 2.99
CA SER A 966 0.09 -8.53 2.18
C SER A 966 0.40 -9.97 2.65
N ARG A 967 -0.59 -10.86 2.57
CA ARG A 967 -0.49 -12.26 3.02
C ARG A 967 0.08 -13.17 1.94
N ASP A 968 1.26 -13.72 2.16
CA ASP A 968 1.89 -14.77 1.36
C ASP A 968 0.99 -16.01 1.21
N TRP A 969 0.31 -16.39 2.29
CA TRP A 969 -0.65 -17.49 2.32
C TRP A 969 -1.86 -17.31 1.39
N ALA A 970 -2.15 -16.10 0.93
CA ALA A 970 -3.14 -15.89 -0.13
C ALA A 970 -2.68 -16.39 -1.51
N ALA A 971 -1.38 -16.71 -1.70
CA ALA A 971 -0.86 -17.38 -2.90
C ALA A 971 -0.33 -18.79 -2.60
N LYS A 972 0.39 -18.99 -1.48
CA LYS A 972 0.86 -20.32 -1.04
C LYS A 972 -0.32 -21.31 -0.86
N GLY A 973 -1.43 -20.84 -0.29
CA GLY A 973 -2.65 -21.62 -0.09
C GLY A 973 -3.30 -22.11 -1.40
N PRO A 974 -3.73 -21.22 -2.31
CA PRO A 974 -4.34 -21.64 -3.58
C PRO A 974 -3.42 -22.50 -4.45
N MET A 975 -2.11 -22.29 -4.41
CA MET A 975 -1.13 -23.14 -5.10
C MET A 975 -1.18 -24.58 -4.58
N LEU A 976 -1.19 -24.77 -3.25
CA LEU A 976 -1.28 -26.10 -2.63
C LEU A 976 -2.69 -26.74 -2.75
N LEU A 977 -3.75 -25.94 -2.87
CA LEU A 977 -5.07 -26.42 -3.31
C LEU A 977 -5.06 -26.91 -4.77
N GLY A 978 -4.04 -26.58 -5.55
CA GLY A 978 -3.84 -27.05 -6.92
C GLY A 978 -4.24 -26.05 -8.02
N VAL A 979 -4.62 -24.82 -7.66
CA VAL A 979 -5.02 -23.75 -8.59
C VAL A 979 -3.83 -23.38 -9.49
N LYS A 980 -4.05 -23.36 -10.81
CA LYS A 980 -3.02 -23.01 -11.80
C LYS A 980 -3.09 -21.57 -12.27
N ALA A 981 -4.30 -21.01 -12.33
CA ALA A 981 -4.54 -19.67 -12.85
C ALA A 981 -5.70 -18.98 -12.12
N VAL A 982 -5.67 -17.65 -12.14
CA VAL A 982 -6.79 -16.79 -11.73
C VAL A 982 -7.13 -15.89 -12.90
N ILE A 983 -8.40 -15.81 -13.29
CA ILE A 983 -8.89 -14.90 -14.33
C ILE A 983 -9.77 -13.84 -13.66
N ALA A 984 -9.30 -12.60 -13.62
CA ALA A 984 -9.93 -11.48 -12.91
C ALA A 984 -10.18 -10.28 -13.85
N LYS A 985 -11.08 -9.35 -13.46
CA LYS A 985 -11.13 -8.04 -14.13
C LYS A 985 -9.88 -7.22 -13.80
N SER A 986 -9.47 -7.25 -12.53
CA SER A 986 -8.21 -6.65 -12.05
C SER A 986 -7.73 -7.28 -10.75
N PHE A 987 -6.43 -7.14 -10.47
CA PHE A 987 -5.76 -7.60 -9.25
C PHE A 987 -5.25 -6.42 -8.44
N GLU A 988 -5.09 -6.62 -7.13
CA GLU A 988 -4.19 -5.80 -6.31
C GLU A 988 -2.72 -6.14 -6.65
N ARG A 989 -1.81 -5.14 -6.57
CA ARG A 989 -0.40 -5.24 -6.97
C ARG A 989 0.37 -6.34 -6.23
N ILE A 990 0.37 -6.32 -4.90
CA ILE A 990 1.11 -7.26 -4.05
C ILE A 990 0.54 -8.66 -4.23
N HIS A 991 -0.79 -8.80 -4.26
CA HIS A 991 -1.38 -10.12 -4.47
C HIS A 991 -1.02 -10.71 -5.83
N ARG A 992 -1.06 -9.93 -6.92
CA ARG A 992 -0.59 -10.35 -8.24
C ARG A 992 0.88 -10.81 -8.21
N SER A 993 1.80 -10.04 -7.60
CA SER A 993 3.20 -10.45 -7.42
C SER A 993 3.32 -11.82 -6.72
N ASN A 994 2.57 -12.01 -5.62
CA ASN A 994 2.58 -13.27 -4.86
C ASN A 994 2.06 -14.46 -5.68
N LEU A 995 1.04 -14.28 -6.53
CA LEU A 995 0.54 -15.33 -7.44
C LEU A 995 1.64 -15.79 -8.41
N VAL A 996 2.35 -14.85 -9.04
CA VAL A 996 3.48 -15.15 -9.94
C VAL A 996 4.61 -15.85 -9.18
N GLY A 997 4.96 -15.34 -7.99
CA GLY A 997 5.98 -15.94 -7.11
C GLY A 997 5.71 -17.41 -6.75
N MET A 998 4.43 -17.81 -6.68
CA MET A 998 3.98 -19.18 -6.44
C MET A 998 3.57 -19.96 -7.71
N ARG A 999 3.97 -19.50 -8.91
CA ARG A 999 3.68 -20.16 -10.21
C ARG A 999 2.17 -20.36 -10.49
N ILE A 1000 1.33 -19.46 -9.99
CA ILE A 1000 -0.07 -19.29 -10.41
C ILE A 1000 -0.08 -18.22 -11.51
N ILE A 1001 -0.78 -18.46 -12.61
CA ILE A 1001 -0.88 -17.57 -13.77
C ILE A 1001 -1.96 -16.50 -13.51
N PRO A 1002 -1.62 -15.20 -13.38
CA PRO A 1002 -2.63 -14.15 -13.26
C PRO A 1002 -3.05 -13.68 -14.66
N LEU A 1003 -4.35 -13.78 -14.97
CA LEU A 1003 -4.94 -13.32 -16.22
C LEU A 1003 -5.93 -12.18 -15.96
N CYS A 1004 -5.81 -11.09 -16.70
CA CYS A 1004 -6.84 -10.06 -16.78
C CYS A 1004 -7.75 -10.33 -17.99
N PHE A 1005 -9.06 -10.18 -17.83
CA PHE A 1005 -9.96 -10.03 -18.99
C PHE A 1005 -9.56 -8.78 -19.82
N LYS A 1006 -9.89 -8.75 -21.11
CA LYS A 1006 -9.73 -7.53 -21.92
C LYS A 1006 -10.62 -6.40 -21.38
N ARG A 1007 -10.27 -5.16 -21.73
CA ARG A 1007 -11.04 -3.96 -21.35
C ARG A 1007 -12.50 -4.11 -21.78
N CYS A 1008 -13.42 -3.86 -20.84
CA CYS A 1008 -14.87 -4.05 -20.98
C CYS A 1008 -15.33 -5.51 -21.20
N GLN A 1009 -14.51 -6.50 -20.81
CA GLN A 1009 -14.91 -7.91 -20.69
C GLN A 1009 -14.76 -8.41 -19.24
N ASP A 1010 -15.54 -9.42 -18.90
CA ASP A 1010 -15.54 -10.17 -17.65
C ASP A 1010 -16.31 -11.49 -17.83
N ALA A 1011 -16.44 -12.26 -16.74
CA ALA A 1011 -17.20 -13.51 -16.77
C ALA A 1011 -18.67 -13.33 -17.20
N GLU A 1012 -19.35 -12.24 -16.80
CA GLU A 1012 -20.77 -12.04 -17.08
C GLU A 1012 -21.01 -11.63 -18.54
N THR A 1013 -20.20 -10.72 -19.08
CA THR A 1013 -20.25 -10.28 -20.49
C THR A 1013 -19.83 -11.37 -21.48
N LEU A 1014 -18.98 -12.31 -21.07
CA LEU A 1014 -18.65 -13.53 -21.83
C LEU A 1014 -19.61 -14.71 -21.52
N GLY A 1015 -20.58 -14.49 -20.61
CA GLY A 1015 -21.55 -15.48 -20.15
C GLY A 1015 -20.93 -16.72 -19.50
N LEU A 1016 -19.71 -16.63 -18.99
CA LEU A 1016 -18.99 -17.70 -18.30
C LEU A 1016 -19.66 -17.98 -16.96
N THR A 1017 -20.18 -19.20 -16.81
CA THR A 1017 -20.91 -19.64 -15.61
C THR A 1017 -19.95 -20.11 -14.51
N GLY A 1018 -18.77 -20.60 -14.89
CA GLY A 1018 -17.85 -21.35 -14.04
C GLY A 1018 -18.13 -22.86 -14.04
N HIS A 1019 -19.08 -23.37 -14.83
CA HIS A 1019 -19.29 -24.82 -15.01
C HIS A 1019 -18.58 -25.37 -16.24
N GLU A 1020 -18.00 -24.50 -17.07
CA GLU A 1020 -17.17 -24.85 -18.22
C GLU A 1020 -15.80 -25.41 -17.77
N HIS A 1021 -15.13 -26.16 -18.65
CA HIS A 1021 -13.71 -26.51 -18.50
C HIS A 1021 -12.85 -25.51 -19.27
N TYR A 1022 -11.71 -25.12 -18.71
CA TYR A 1022 -10.88 -24.01 -19.21
C TYR A 1022 -9.50 -24.48 -19.65
N THR A 1023 -9.15 -24.19 -20.91
CA THR A 1023 -7.80 -24.37 -21.46
C THR A 1023 -7.18 -23.00 -21.77
N ILE A 1024 -6.02 -22.74 -21.18
CA ILE A 1024 -5.24 -21.50 -21.32
C ILE A 1024 -4.01 -21.82 -22.17
N HIS A 1025 -3.97 -21.24 -23.37
CA HIS A 1025 -2.89 -21.45 -24.33
C HIS A 1025 -1.71 -20.54 -24.01
N LEU A 1026 -0.60 -21.15 -23.59
CA LEU A 1026 0.70 -20.49 -23.38
C LEU A 1026 1.76 -21.13 -24.28
N PRO A 1027 2.73 -20.36 -24.78
CA PRO A 1027 3.95 -20.89 -25.39
C PRO A 1027 4.68 -21.93 -24.54
N ASN A 1028 5.25 -22.93 -25.21
CA ASN A 1028 6.06 -23.98 -24.58
C ASN A 1028 7.52 -23.55 -24.38
N ASP A 1029 8.00 -22.53 -25.10
CA ASP A 1029 9.30 -21.91 -24.86
C ASP A 1029 9.12 -20.62 -24.04
N VAL A 1030 9.94 -20.47 -23.00
CA VAL A 1030 10.05 -19.21 -22.24
C VAL A 1030 10.55 -18.07 -23.14
N SER A 1031 11.35 -18.36 -24.18
CA SER A 1031 11.85 -17.34 -25.11
C SER A 1031 10.75 -16.69 -25.97
N GLU A 1032 9.55 -17.27 -26.04
CA GLU A 1032 8.36 -16.69 -26.67
C GLU A 1032 7.49 -15.88 -25.70
N LEU A 1033 7.58 -16.12 -24.38
CA LEU A 1033 6.80 -15.39 -23.38
C LEU A 1033 7.28 -13.94 -23.27
N ARG A 1034 6.36 -12.97 -23.35
CA ARG A 1034 6.63 -11.55 -23.08
C ARG A 1034 5.74 -11.00 -21.95
N PRO A 1035 6.22 -10.00 -21.20
CA PRO A 1035 5.39 -9.26 -20.28
C PRO A 1035 4.16 -8.66 -20.96
N TRP A 1036 3.04 -8.60 -20.25
CA TRP A 1036 1.76 -8.05 -20.71
C TRP A 1036 1.17 -8.67 -22.00
N GLN A 1037 1.68 -9.82 -22.46
CA GLN A 1037 1.23 -10.43 -23.71
C GLN A 1037 -0.23 -10.90 -23.66
N ASP A 1038 -0.86 -10.97 -24.84
CA ASP A 1038 -2.17 -11.57 -25.00
C ASP A 1038 -2.10 -13.10 -25.06
N VAL A 1039 -3.01 -13.76 -24.36
CA VAL A 1039 -3.13 -15.22 -24.32
C VAL A 1039 -4.56 -15.64 -24.64
N THR A 1040 -4.71 -16.79 -25.29
CA THR A 1040 -6.02 -17.31 -25.71
C THR A 1040 -6.56 -18.25 -24.64
N VAL A 1041 -7.85 -18.12 -24.31
CA VAL A 1041 -8.55 -19.00 -23.36
C VAL A 1041 -9.77 -19.59 -24.08
N THR A 1042 -9.79 -20.92 -24.17
CA THR A 1042 -10.87 -21.70 -24.81
C THR A 1042 -11.60 -22.54 -23.77
N THR A 1043 -12.90 -22.70 -23.95
CA THR A 1043 -13.73 -23.60 -23.14
C THR A 1043 -14.21 -24.82 -23.93
N ASP A 1044 -14.53 -25.89 -23.22
CA ASP A 1044 -15.22 -27.08 -23.75
C ASP A 1044 -16.57 -26.74 -24.41
N THR A 1045 -17.28 -25.73 -23.90
CA THR A 1045 -18.51 -25.19 -24.53
C THR A 1045 -18.30 -24.48 -25.87
N GLY A 1046 -17.06 -24.43 -26.37
CA GLY A 1046 -16.70 -23.81 -27.65
C GLY A 1046 -16.49 -22.30 -27.61
N LYS A 1047 -16.69 -21.65 -26.45
CA LYS A 1047 -16.35 -20.21 -26.29
C LYS A 1047 -14.83 -20.02 -26.31
N ASN A 1048 -14.39 -18.97 -26.99
CA ASN A 1048 -13.00 -18.56 -27.11
C ASN A 1048 -12.89 -17.06 -26.82
N PHE A 1049 -11.93 -16.64 -25.99
CA PHE A 1049 -11.69 -15.25 -25.62
C PHE A 1049 -10.21 -14.98 -25.34
N THR A 1050 -9.82 -13.71 -25.31
CA THR A 1050 -8.44 -13.28 -25.06
C THR A 1050 -8.32 -12.69 -23.65
N CYS A 1051 -7.25 -13.06 -22.95
CA CYS A 1051 -6.83 -12.44 -21.69
C CYS A 1051 -5.46 -11.80 -21.83
N ILE A 1052 -5.17 -10.81 -20.98
CA ILE A 1052 -3.85 -10.22 -20.81
C ILE A 1052 -3.12 -11.05 -19.74
N LEU A 1053 -1.95 -11.58 -20.06
CA LEU A 1053 -1.08 -12.26 -19.11
C LEU A 1053 -0.38 -11.23 -18.21
N ARG A 1054 -0.63 -11.29 -16.91
CA ARG A 1054 -0.13 -10.31 -15.92
C ARG A 1054 1.19 -10.73 -15.26
N PHE A 1055 2.10 -11.26 -16.07
CA PHE A 1055 3.53 -11.13 -15.83
C PHE A 1055 3.90 -9.73 -16.32
N ASP A 1056 4.33 -8.88 -15.41
CA ASP A 1056 4.53 -7.46 -15.68
C ASP A 1056 5.98 -7.17 -16.08
N THR A 1057 6.94 -8.02 -15.67
CA THR A 1057 8.39 -7.94 -15.94
C THR A 1057 8.97 -9.20 -16.61
N GLU A 1058 10.14 -9.08 -17.25
CA GLU A 1058 10.94 -10.24 -17.69
C GLU A 1058 11.45 -11.12 -16.52
N VAL A 1059 11.69 -10.51 -15.35
CA VAL A 1059 12.11 -11.21 -14.13
C VAL A 1059 11.01 -12.15 -13.63
N GLU A 1060 9.74 -11.75 -13.77
CA GLU A 1060 8.58 -12.58 -13.46
C GLU A 1060 8.38 -13.74 -14.45
N VAL A 1061 8.67 -13.52 -15.73
CA VAL A 1061 8.72 -14.61 -16.73
C VAL A 1061 9.79 -15.64 -16.33
N ALA A 1062 10.96 -15.19 -15.85
CA ALA A 1062 12.00 -16.07 -15.32
C ALA A 1062 11.56 -16.82 -14.03
N TYR A 1063 10.86 -16.17 -13.10
CA TYR A 1063 10.29 -16.82 -11.92
C TYR A 1063 9.28 -17.91 -12.31
N PHE A 1064 8.36 -17.63 -13.24
CA PHE A 1064 7.37 -18.60 -13.71
C PHE A 1064 8.03 -19.84 -14.35
N ASN A 1065 9.04 -19.62 -15.19
CA ASN A 1065 9.84 -20.66 -15.84
C ASN A 1065 10.63 -21.53 -14.84
N HIS A 1066 11.17 -20.92 -13.78
CA HIS A 1066 11.84 -21.65 -12.69
C HIS A 1066 10.88 -22.36 -11.74
N GLY A 1067 9.56 -22.16 -11.91
CA GLY A 1067 8.53 -22.78 -11.10
C GLY A 1067 8.19 -22.03 -9.80
N GLY A 1068 8.63 -20.77 -9.70
CA GLY A 1068 8.45 -19.87 -8.57
C GLY A 1068 9.72 -19.07 -8.28
N ILE A 1069 9.58 -18.03 -7.47
CA ILE A 1069 10.68 -17.12 -7.10
C ILE A 1069 11.72 -17.77 -6.18
N LEU A 1070 11.29 -18.54 -5.16
CA LEU A 1070 12.23 -19.24 -4.28
C LEU A 1070 13.01 -20.37 -5.03
N PRO A 1071 12.37 -21.20 -5.89
CA PRO A 1071 13.08 -22.10 -6.81
C PRO A 1071 13.98 -21.40 -7.85
N TYR A 1072 13.74 -20.13 -8.17
CA TYR A 1072 14.67 -19.32 -8.97
C TYR A 1072 15.93 -18.98 -8.17
N VAL A 1073 15.76 -18.44 -6.95
CA VAL A 1073 16.87 -18.00 -6.09
C VAL A 1073 17.80 -19.16 -5.71
N ILE A 1074 17.28 -20.33 -5.32
CA ILE A 1074 18.11 -21.52 -5.01
C ILE A 1074 19.01 -21.88 -6.21
N ARG A 1075 18.44 -22.02 -7.41
CA ARG A 1075 19.21 -22.38 -8.62
C ARG A 1075 20.25 -21.33 -9.00
N HIS A 1076 20.01 -20.07 -8.66
CA HIS A 1076 20.97 -18.99 -8.90
C HIS A 1076 22.14 -19.07 -7.91
N LEU A 1077 21.87 -19.27 -6.61
CA LEU A 1077 22.90 -19.36 -5.56
C LEU A 1077 23.77 -20.64 -5.63
N ILE A 1078 23.29 -21.70 -6.30
CA ILE A 1078 24.09 -22.91 -6.63
C ILE A 1078 25.04 -22.67 -7.82
N LYS A 1079 24.72 -21.72 -8.71
CA LYS A 1079 25.53 -21.39 -9.91
C LYS A 1079 26.55 -20.27 -9.66
N GLN A 1080 26.34 -19.47 -8.62
CA GLN A 1080 27.38 -18.67 -7.94
C GLN A 1080 28.20 -19.55 -7.00
#